data_AF-A0A671XNH7-F1
#
_entry.id   AF-A0A671XNH7-F1
#
_cell.length_a   1.000
_cell.length_b   1.000
_cell.length_c   1.000
_cell.angle_alpha   90.00
_cell.angle_beta   90.00
_cell.angle_gamma   90.00
#
_symmetry.space_group_name_H-M   'P 1'
#
loop_
_entity.id
_entity.type
_entity.pdbx_description
1 polymer ?
#
loop_
_entity_poly.entity_id
_entity_poly.type
_entity_poly.pdbx_seq_one_letter_code
_entity_poly.pdbx_strand_id
1 'polypeptide(L)'
;STLSQLFASSFLIRDLQDQCPTGSCNPQLGDLMVGRAAQLSASSTCGLGGPQNYCIIGYLEEEQKCFTCDSRLPYNRYSNPNSHHIENVITTFDPERKMKWWQSENGVHHVSIRLDLEAVFQFSHLVLTFKSFRPAAMLVERSKDFGQSWKVFRFFAEDCSLNFPSVSNQPANSIDDVICDSRYSGSQPSTDGEVVLKALDPIFEIENPYAPNIQDLITLTNIRINFTRLFTLGDTLLGRRRRNAQDKYYYALYNMVVRGSCFCNGHASQCTPVDRRRGDVFTQTGMVHGRCVCWHNTAGENCERCQDFHHDSPWRPGGENTVDICCNCHGHSVSCHFDAARFEATGGVSGGVCDDCRHDRTGPQCERCRPFLYQDPQRAVEDPHACIPCDCDPAGSQGGGLCDALSGRCVCKENVDGQRCDRCKQGFFNLRQDNPAGCQACRCHGLGSVGSCDQVTGSCECNLLATGPLCDRCLTRPRVAEVLTSCLLRCSPEDGQCHCLPNMVGRRCSDPAPGHFLPPLDYFLYEAELASPLHGGIVPRQKTADQPVTWTGLGLVRVLEGVGLRFTVDNLPSSMDYQLVIRYEPEVRKTVKTATPLTIWTCVSCHCLLLLFVSRGAVLDSPVCLNTGGRYFVDIVFNKQPGSDDSSSTHILIDSVRTCNVAGSLGPFCSELGGLCECKPNVIGRCCDTCAPLTFGFGPAGCKPCECDPSGSVSELCDQIRGQCACRSDVTGRRCDRCQMGFWSFPFCRACECNGLSEECDEETGECLNCREHATGPNCDRCMDGYYGDPVSRQPCQPCLCPDVQNSGRFFATSCQHNPQSLSMACNCREGHTGLRCDRCSPGFYGNLALPGASCEECPCNNNIELGDRNACDGLTGECLRCLHNTFGPRCQDCKPGYYGNALDQDCKECSCDRRGTEVTQCPLGSPCFCDSRTGQCPCRTGVEGVLCDECEDGYWNLGGVSGCQPCSCDPVNSFSNICNKVTGQCPCRSEFGGRQCDECGENHFGNPDLQCISCDCNMEGTERPSCDPETGECICRIGVTGIFCDECAPGYDSTFPACRQCHPCTALWTEDVTDVQRAALMMRTFIPHHSDNLWPGNSRRRQGMLEMHSKLDSLSNLTGLSLPKSIAVQRVPVQVFFFDELLCVAFSFSQTSDRIFRIKGGMYAGINKS
;
A
#
# COMPACT_ATOMS: atom_id res chain seq x y z
N SER A 1 37.90 -8.88 -38.53
CA SER A 1 36.52 -9.31 -38.22
C SER A 1 36.15 -9.17 -36.73
N THR A 2 36.99 -8.55 -35.88
CA THR A 2 36.82 -8.51 -34.41
C THR A 2 36.70 -7.10 -33.80
N LEU A 3 36.54 -6.06 -34.63
CA LEU A 3 36.42 -4.66 -34.20
C LEU A 3 35.02 -4.05 -34.41
N SER A 4 34.11 -4.77 -35.06
CA SER A 4 32.75 -4.30 -35.36
C SER A 4 31.71 -4.68 -34.29
N GLN A 5 32.09 -5.44 -33.26
CA GLN A 5 31.18 -5.90 -32.20
C GLN A 5 31.24 -5.05 -30.91
N LEU A 6 32.29 -4.22 -30.73
CA LEU A 6 32.46 -3.37 -29.54
C LEU A 6 31.77 -2.00 -29.64
N PHE A 7 31.24 -1.63 -30.81
CA PHE A 7 30.45 -0.41 -31.01
C PHE A 7 28.92 -0.65 -31.05
N ALA A 8 28.47 -1.90 -30.92
CA ALA A 8 27.06 -2.25 -30.84
C ALA A 8 26.56 -2.31 -29.37
N SER A 9 27.42 -2.72 -28.44
CA SER A 9 27.07 -2.89 -27.01
C SER A 9 26.96 -1.57 -26.23
N SER A 10 27.56 -0.47 -26.70
CA SER A 10 27.43 0.86 -26.08
C SER A 10 26.12 1.59 -26.42
N PHE A 11 25.35 1.09 -27.40
CA PHE A 11 23.99 1.58 -27.69
C PHE A 11 22.87 0.79 -26.99
N LEU A 12 23.19 -0.35 -26.35
CA LEU A 12 22.22 -1.22 -25.66
C LEU A 12 22.23 -1.07 -24.12
N ILE A 13 22.97 -0.09 -23.58
CA ILE A 13 22.99 0.25 -22.15
C ILE A 13 22.51 1.71 -21.97
N ARG A 14 21.35 2.01 -22.57
CA ARG A 14 20.57 3.24 -22.31
C ARG A 14 19.06 2.98 -22.28
N ASP A 15 18.55 2.11 -23.16
CA ASP A 15 17.12 1.74 -23.23
C ASP A 15 16.59 0.92 -22.02
N LEU A 16 17.48 0.56 -21.09
CA LEU A 16 17.15 -0.16 -19.85
C LEU A 16 16.75 0.76 -18.68
N GLN A 17 16.65 2.07 -18.91
CA GLN A 17 16.36 3.05 -17.86
C GLN A 17 15.10 3.92 -18.12
N ASP A 18 14.47 3.76 -19.29
CA ASP A 18 13.24 4.49 -19.68
C ASP A 18 11.94 3.65 -19.54
N GLN A 19 12.05 2.33 -19.34
CA GLN A 19 10.89 1.43 -19.20
C GLN A 19 10.24 1.55 -17.83
N CYS A 20 8.90 1.55 -17.79
CA CYS A 20 8.19 1.35 -16.53
C CYS A 20 8.36 -0.11 -16.05
N PRO A 21 8.68 -0.35 -14.76
CA PRO A 21 8.62 -1.70 -14.17
C PRO A 21 7.17 -2.18 -14.07
N THR A 22 6.94 -3.42 -13.63
CA THR A 22 5.61 -4.07 -13.53
C THR A 22 4.71 -3.53 -12.40
N GLY A 23 4.71 -2.22 -12.19
CA GLY A 23 3.97 -1.50 -11.14
C GLY A 23 3.85 -0.02 -11.49
N SER A 24 3.56 0.84 -10.51
CA SER A 24 3.36 2.27 -10.77
C SER A 24 4.66 2.99 -11.17
N CYS A 25 4.61 3.78 -12.24
CA CYS A 25 5.70 4.65 -12.68
C CYS A 25 5.21 6.09 -12.84
N ASN A 26 5.98 7.05 -12.32
CA ASN A 26 5.63 8.48 -12.35
C ASN A 26 6.83 9.34 -12.80
N PRO A 27 6.61 10.47 -13.51
CA PRO A 27 7.70 11.34 -13.94
C PRO A 27 8.39 12.07 -12.78
N GLN A 28 9.65 12.44 -12.98
CA GLN A 28 10.46 13.14 -11.96
C GLN A 28 9.88 14.51 -11.56
N LEU A 29 10.04 14.87 -10.28
CA LEU A 29 9.63 16.15 -9.70
C LEU A 29 10.63 17.28 -10.01
N GLY A 30 10.18 18.33 -10.69
CA GLY A 30 10.96 19.54 -10.97
C GLY A 30 10.24 20.83 -10.52
N ASP A 31 10.76 21.98 -10.96
CA ASP A 31 10.09 23.28 -10.83
C ASP A 31 9.34 23.58 -12.13
N LEU A 32 8.01 23.70 -12.06
CA LEU A 32 7.15 23.94 -13.23
C LEU A 32 7.39 25.33 -13.85
N MET A 33 8.00 26.26 -13.10
CA MET A 33 8.34 27.62 -13.57
C MET A 33 9.42 27.63 -14.66
N VAL A 34 10.32 26.64 -14.67
CA VAL A 34 11.43 26.56 -15.63
C VAL A 34 10.89 26.36 -17.05
N GLY A 35 11.39 27.16 -18.01
CA GLY A 35 10.88 27.20 -19.38
C GLY A 35 9.57 27.98 -19.58
N ARG A 36 8.88 28.43 -18.52
CA ARG A 36 7.52 29.00 -18.58
C ARG A 36 7.42 30.52 -18.38
N ALA A 37 8.50 31.26 -18.62
CA ALA A 37 8.54 32.72 -18.44
C ALA A 37 7.43 33.48 -19.20
N ALA A 38 7.12 33.09 -20.43
CA ALA A 38 6.07 33.70 -21.24
C ALA A 38 4.64 33.36 -20.79
N GLN A 39 4.46 32.41 -19.87
CA GLN A 39 3.19 31.99 -19.27
C GLN A 39 3.00 32.53 -17.84
N LEU A 40 3.96 33.30 -17.33
CA LEU A 40 3.94 33.91 -16.01
C LEU A 40 3.55 35.39 -16.11
N SER A 41 2.59 35.81 -15.29
CA SER A 41 2.04 37.17 -15.33
C SER A 41 1.83 37.74 -13.93
N ALA A 42 1.90 39.08 -13.81
CA ALA A 42 1.62 39.81 -12.58
C ALA A 42 0.73 41.04 -12.89
N SER A 43 -0.21 41.37 -11.99
CA SER A 43 -1.19 42.44 -12.21
C SER A 43 -0.65 43.86 -11.97
N SER A 44 0.50 44.00 -11.34
CA SER A 44 1.22 45.25 -11.12
C SER A 44 2.72 44.94 -11.09
N THR A 45 3.56 45.84 -11.60
CA THR A 45 5.03 45.73 -11.58
C THR A 45 5.61 47.14 -11.67
N CYS A 46 6.58 47.46 -10.81
CA CYS A 46 7.11 48.81 -10.75
C CYS A 46 7.83 49.22 -12.05
N GLY A 47 7.84 50.52 -12.35
CA GLY A 47 8.62 51.11 -13.44
C GLY A 47 8.04 50.94 -14.86
N LEU A 48 7.01 50.11 -15.08
CA LEU A 48 6.45 49.83 -16.42
C LEU A 48 6.02 51.10 -17.19
N GLY A 49 5.36 52.05 -16.52
CA GLY A 49 4.93 53.33 -17.12
C GLY A 49 6.03 54.40 -17.22
N GLY A 50 7.23 54.10 -16.72
CA GLY A 50 8.31 55.07 -16.50
C GLY A 50 8.92 54.91 -15.10
N PRO A 51 10.14 55.42 -14.85
CA PRO A 51 10.89 55.12 -13.63
C PRO A 51 10.16 55.53 -12.34
N GLN A 52 10.11 54.62 -11.36
CA GLN A 52 9.46 54.82 -10.06
C GLN A 52 10.49 54.68 -8.93
N ASN A 53 10.47 55.55 -7.93
CA ASN A 53 11.37 55.44 -6.78
C ASN A 53 10.78 54.51 -5.71
N TYR A 54 11.63 53.77 -4.99
CA TYR A 54 11.25 52.92 -3.86
C TYR A 54 12.34 52.95 -2.78
N CYS A 55 12.01 52.59 -1.54
CA CYS A 55 12.91 52.69 -0.39
C CYS A 55 12.88 51.41 0.45
N ILE A 56 14.07 50.87 0.78
CA ILE A 56 14.22 49.68 1.61
C ILE A 56 14.33 50.09 3.08
N ILE A 57 13.57 49.45 3.97
CA ILE A 57 13.65 49.67 5.42
C ILE A 57 14.64 48.66 6.04
N GLY A 58 15.82 49.12 6.42
CA GLY A 58 16.72 48.40 7.32
C GLY A 58 16.31 48.59 8.79
N TYR A 59 16.63 47.62 9.66
CA TYR A 59 16.24 47.64 11.08
C TYR A 59 17.36 48.15 12.03
N LEU A 60 18.57 48.44 11.51
CA LEU A 60 19.78 48.68 12.31
C LEU A 60 20.72 49.79 11.79
N GLU A 61 20.36 50.50 10.72
CA GLU A 61 21.11 51.67 10.22
C GLU A 61 20.17 52.87 10.10
N GLU A 62 20.63 54.08 10.46
CA GLU A 62 19.78 55.29 10.49
C GLU A 62 19.45 55.87 9.09
N GLU A 63 20.01 55.29 8.02
CA GLU A 63 19.86 55.76 6.64
C GLU A 63 18.77 54.99 5.85
N GLN A 64 17.75 55.72 5.39
CA GLN A 64 16.76 55.18 4.44
C GLN A 64 17.35 55.16 3.02
N LYS A 65 17.83 54.00 2.62
CA LYS A 65 18.42 53.76 1.28
C LYS A 65 17.30 53.58 0.25
N CYS A 66 17.16 54.57 -0.62
CA CYS A 66 16.16 54.62 -1.69
C CYS A 66 16.81 54.48 -3.08
N PHE A 67 16.07 53.87 -3.99
CA PHE A 67 16.51 53.43 -5.31
C PHE A 67 15.42 53.73 -6.36
N THR A 68 15.70 53.47 -7.63
CA THR A 68 14.74 53.64 -8.74
C THR A 68 14.52 52.31 -9.47
N CYS A 69 13.27 51.97 -9.73
CA CYS A 69 12.83 50.82 -10.53
C CYS A 69 12.48 51.28 -11.96
N ASP A 70 12.99 50.57 -12.96
CA ASP A 70 12.78 50.84 -14.39
C ASP A 70 12.59 49.54 -15.19
N SER A 71 11.44 48.89 -14.99
CA SER A 71 11.04 47.66 -15.68
C SER A 71 10.44 47.92 -17.08
N ARG A 72 11.03 48.83 -17.87
CA ARG A 72 10.64 49.04 -19.28
C ARG A 72 11.38 48.13 -20.26
N LEU A 73 12.46 47.50 -19.79
CA LEU A 73 13.28 46.53 -20.51
C LEU A 73 13.66 45.39 -19.54
N PRO A 74 13.90 44.15 -20.02
CA PRO A 74 14.38 43.04 -19.20
C PRO A 74 15.62 43.38 -18.35
N TYR A 75 15.80 42.64 -17.24
CA TYR A 75 16.96 42.80 -16.38
C TYR A 75 18.28 42.50 -17.12
N ASN A 76 19.27 43.36 -16.96
CA ASN A 76 20.64 43.11 -17.39
C ASN A 76 21.64 43.77 -16.44
N ARG A 77 22.57 42.98 -15.90
CA ARG A 77 23.58 43.42 -14.90
C ARG A 77 24.37 44.68 -15.30
N TYR A 78 24.58 44.92 -16.60
CA TYR A 78 25.39 46.03 -17.11
C TYR A 78 24.57 47.16 -17.75
N SER A 79 23.42 46.86 -18.38
CA SER A 79 22.63 47.84 -19.12
C SER A 79 21.27 48.20 -18.51
N ASN A 80 20.67 47.33 -17.68
CA ASN A 80 19.48 47.66 -16.89
C ASN A 80 19.39 46.82 -15.60
N PRO A 81 20.16 47.15 -14.55
CA PRO A 81 20.13 46.44 -13.26
C PRO A 81 18.88 46.78 -12.41
N ASN A 82 18.05 47.72 -12.86
CA ASN A 82 16.94 48.29 -12.08
C ASN A 82 15.56 47.75 -12.52
N SER A 83 15.53 46.68 -13.32
CA SER A 83 14.29 46.10 -13.84
C SER A 83 13.83 44.89 -13.05
N HIS A 84 12.57 44.94 -12.62
CA HIS A 84 11.98 44.02 -11.65
C HIS A 84 10.75 43.30 -12.22
N HIS A 85 10.82 42.86 -13.49
CA HIS A 85 9.78 42.07 -14.16
C HIS A 85 9.49 40.74 -13.44
N ILE A 86 8.29 40.18 -13.68
CA ILE A 86 7.86 38.94 -13.04
C ILE A 86 8.70 37.71 -13.42
N GLU A 87 9.28 37.69 -14.63
CA GLU A 87 10.20 36.63 -15.08
C GLU A 87 11.45 36.46 -14.20
N ASN A 88 11.85 37.50 -13.44
CA ASN A 88 13.00 37.45 -12.53
C ASN A 88 12.84 36.44 -11.38
N VAL A 89 11.62 35.97 -11.06
CA VAL A 89 11.38 35.05 -9.92
C VAL A 89 11.67 33.58 -10.25
N ILE A 90 11.91 33.25 -11.51
CA ILE A 90 12.09 31.87 -11.97
C ILE A 90 13.45 31.37 -11.51
N THR A 91 13.48 30.23 -10.80
CA THR A 91 14.76 29.73 -10.28
C THR A 91 15.66 29.21 -11.40
N THR A 92 16.87 29.75 -11.43
CA THR A 92 18.01 29.22 -12.17
C THR A 92 19.11 28.90 -11.17
N PHE A 93 19.97 27.93 -11.48
CA PHE A 93 21.16 27.59 -10.67
C PHE A 93 22.30 28.62 -10.87
N ASP A 94 21.93 29.88 -11.08
CA ASP A 94 22.79 31.03 -11.33
C ASP A 94 23.31 31.58 -9.98
N PRO A 95 24.63 31.74 -9.77
CA PRO A 95 25.17 32.35 -8.55
C PRO A 95 24.66 33.79 -8.32
N GLU A 96 24.17 34.48 -9.35
CA GLU A 96 23.60 35.83 -9.23
C GLU A 96 22.16 35.89 -8.68
N ARG A 97 21.56 34.77 -8.26
CA ARG A 97 20.13 34.66 -7.90
C ARG A 97 19.53 35.69 -6.93
N LYS A 98 20.33 36.36 -6.06
CA LYS A 98 19.83 37.45 -5.18
C LYS A 98 19.90 38.85 -5.80
N MET A 99 20.46 38.99 -6.99
CA MET A 99 20.62 40.25 -7.73
C MET A 99 19.40 40.59 -8.61
N LYS A 100 18.47 39.64 -8.76
CA LYS A 100 17.23 39.72 -9.56
C LYS A 100 16.04 39.51 -8.61
N TRP A 101 14.92 40.17 -8.85
CA TRP A 101 13.65 39.97 -8.14
C TRP A 101 12.48 40.55 -8.94
N TRP A 102 11.25 40.16 -8.62
CA TRP A 102 10.04 40.88 -9.05
C TRP A 102 9.60 41.88 -7.99
N GLN A 103 9.03 43.02 -8.39
CA GLN A 103 8.49 44.02 -7.48
C GLN A 103 7.21 44.68 -8.01
N SER A 104 6.17 44.76 -7.18
CA SER A 104 4.92 45.49 -7.47
C SER A 104 5.12 47.00 -7.44
N GLU A 105 4.13 47.76 -7.91
CA GLU A 105 4.08 49.20 -7.66
C GLU A 105 3.86 49.52 -6.16
N ASN A 106 4.27 50.73 -5.77
CA ASN A 106 4.19 51.22 -4.39
C ASN A 106 2.73 51.42 -3.94
N GLY A 107 2.41 50.98 -2.72
CA GLY A 107 1.11 51.18 -2.06
C GLY A 107 -0.05 50.35 -2.62
N VAL A 108 0.18 49.49 -3.61
CA VAL A 108 -0.88 48.66 -4.21
C VAL A 108 -1.15 47.42 -3.34
N HIS A 109 -2.26 47.43 -2.60
CA HIS A 109 -2.65 46.33 -1.70
C HIS A 109 -3.13 45.06 -2.43
N HIS A 110 -3.78 45.20 -3.58
CA HIS A 110 -4.33 44.08 -4.34
C HIS A 110 -3.45 43.80 -5.55
N VAL A 111 -2.64 42.74 -5.48
CA VAL A 111 -1.73 42.33 -6.55
C VAL A 111 -1.78 40.82 -6.71
N SER A 112 -1.89 40.34 -7.95
CA SER A 112 -1.92 38.91 -8.25
C SER A 112 -0.75 38.48 -9.12
N ILE A 113 -0.22 37.28 -8.88
CA ILE A 113 0.69 36.55 -9.77
C ILE A 113 -0.07 35.33 -10.29
N ARG A 114 0.02 35.05 -11.60
CA ARG A 114 -0.65 33.92 -12.27
C ARG A 114 0.32 33.19 -13.19
N LEU A 115 0.37 31.86 -13.08
CA LEU A 115 1.06 30.94 -13.98
C LEU A 115 0.02 30.08 -14.71
N ASP A 116 0.15 29.99 -16.03
CA ASP A 116 -0.70 29.18 -16.91
C ASP A 116 0.08 28.02 -17.55
N LEU A 117 -0.31 26.78 -17.26
CA LEU A 117 0.36 25.58 -17.77
C LEU A 117 -0.33 25.07 -19.05
N GLU A 118 0.46 24.49 -19.95
CA GLU A 118 -0.03 23.96 -21.23
C GLU A 118 -0.73 22.59 -21.14
N ALA A 119 -0.67 21.94 -19.97
CA ALA A 119 -1.22 20.62 -19.69
C ALA A 119 -1.65 20.51 -18.21
N VAL A 120 -2.11 19.32 -17.80
CA VAL A 120 -2.40 19.02 -16.39
C VAL A 120 -1.12 18.56 -15.71
N PHE A 121 -0.75 19.23 -14.62
CA PHE A 121 0.42 18.87 -13.81
C PHE A 121 0.03 18.47 -12.40
N GLN A 122 0.83 17.56 -11.83
CA GLN A 122 0.73 17.16 -10.44
C GLN A 122 1.54 18.13 -9.58
N PHE A 123 0.86 18.94 -8.78
CA PHE A 123 1.43 19.91 -7.86
C PHE A 123 1.79 19.26 -6.52
N SER A 124 2.99 19.53 -6.02
CA SER A 124 3.48 19.05 -4.73
C SER A 124 3.50 20.17 -3.70
N HIS A 125 4.15 21.30 -4.02
CA HIS A 125 4.24 22.45 -3.12
C HIS A 125 4.67 23.74 -3.85
N LEU A 126 4.29 24.87 -3.25
CA LEU A 126 4.67 26.23 -3.64
C LEU A 126 5.57 26.82 -2.54
N VAL A 127 6.68 27.43 -2.94
CA VAL A 127 7.51 28.26 -2.06
C VAL A 127 7.64 29.66 -2.66
N LEU A 128 7.43 30.68 -1.82
CA LEU A 128 7.61 32.09 -2.16
C LEU A 128 8.61 32.71 -1.18
N THR A 129 9.77 33.17 -1.66
CA THR A 129 10.79 33.82 -0.80
C THR A 129 10.81 35.33 -1.07
N PHE A 130 10.34 36.10 -0.08
CA PHE A 130 10.13 37.55 -0.22
C PHE A 130 11.41 38.37 0.03
N LYS A 131 11.60 39.40 -0.79
CA LYS A 131 12.58 40.48 -0.60
C LYS A 131 12.02 41.63 0.26
N SER A 132 10.71 41.85 0.17
CA SER A 132 9.96 42.71 1.08
C SER A 132 9.58 41.95 2.36
N PHE A 133 8.89 42.64 3.28
CA PHE A 133 8.00 41.93 4.21
C PHE A 133 7.01 41.03 3.46
N ARG A 134 6.61 39.94 4.10
CA ARG A 134 5.53 39.06 3.61
C ARG A 134 4.18 39.79 3.65
N PRO A 135 3.17 39.36 2.86
CA PRO A 135 1.84 39.96 2.89
C PRO A 135 1.17 39.81 4.26
N ALA A 136 0.51 40.87 4.74
CA ALA A 136 -0.30 40.82 5.95
C ALA A 136 -1.59 40.01 5.75
N ALA A 137 -2.06 39.91 4.49
CA ALA A 137 -3.06 38.95 4.04
C ALA A 137 -2.85 38.60 2.55
N MET A 138 -3.04 37.32 2.23
CA MET A 138 -3.02 36.76 0.89
C MET A 138 -3.80 35.44 0.81
N LEU A 139 -4.06 34.95 -0.39
CA LEU A 139 -4.64 33.63 -0.64
C LEU A 139 -4.04 33.00 -1.91
N VAL A 140 -4.08 31.68 -2.00
CA VAL A 140 -3.64 30.93 -3.20
C VAL A 140 -4.83 30.16 -3.76
N GLU A 141 -4.99 30.20 -5.08
CA GLU A 141 -6.03 29.51 -5.83
C GLU A 141 -5.42 28.65 -6.94
N ARG A 142 -6.13 27.57 -7.30
CA ARG A 142 -5.83 26.73 -8.45
C ARG A 142 -7.01 26.65 -9.41
N SER A 143 -6.72 26.36 -10.66
CA SER A 143 -7.67 25.87 -11.66
C SER A 143 -7.18 24.53 -12.21
N LYS A 144 -8.13 23.68 -12.62
CA LYS A 144 -7.93 22.37 -13.26
C LYS A 144 -8.53 22.32 -14.68
N ASP A 145 -9.13 23.42 -15.12
CA ASP A 145 -9.93 23.57 -16.33
C ASP A 145 -9.45 24.76 -17.19
N PHE A 146 -8.13 25.00 -17.19
CA PHE A 146 -7.44 26.05 -17.95
C PHE A 146 -7.91 27.49 -17.62
N GLY A 147 -8.32 27.70 -16.36
CA GLY A 147 -8.65 29.00 -15.79
C GLY A 147 -10.13 29.36 -15.82
N GLN A 148 -11.02 28.42 -16.17
CA GLN A 148 -12.47 28.63 -16.23
C GLN A 148 -13.10 28.70 -14.83
N SER A 149 -12.74 27.78 -13.93
CA SER A 149 -13.10 27.81 -12.51
C SER A 149 -11.86 27.87 -11.62
N TRP A 150 -12.04 28.42 -10.42
CA TRP A 150 -10.97 28.63 -9.45
C TRP A 150 -11.42 28.11 -8.08
N LYS A 151 -10.59 27.28 -7.45
CA LYS A 151 -10.76 26.80 -6.08
C LYS A 151 -9.62 27.36 -5.22
N VAL A 152 -9.94 27.86 -4.02
CA VAL A 152 -8.94 28.32 -3.05
C VAL A 152 -8.23 27.10 -2.45
N PHE A 153 -6.91 27.14 -2.36
CA PHE A 153 -6.08 26.16 -1.67
C PHE A 153 -6.01 26.44 -0.16
N ARG A 154 -5.59 27.66 0.19
CA ARG A 154 -5.36 28.10 1.58
C ARG A 154 -5.33 29.63 1.64
N PHE A 155 -5.80 30.18 2.75
CA PHE A 155 -5.65 31.59 3.08
C PHE A 155 -4.45 31.78 4.02
N PHE A 156 -3.81 32.94 3.98
CA PHE A 156 -2.74 33.32 4.90
C PHE A 156 -2.96 34.77 5.37
N ALA A 157 -3.03 35.02 6.68
CA ALA A 157 -3.13 36.37 7.22
C ALA A 157 -2.55 36.45 8.63
N GLU A 158 -1.98 37.61 9.00
CA GLU A 158 -1.49 37.88 10.36
C GLU A 158 -2.63 37.77 11.38
N ASP A 159 -3.80 38.33 11.03
CA ASP A 159 -5.07 38.11 11.71
C ASP A 159 -6.09 37.55 10.69
N CYS A 160 -6.32 36.25 10.77
CA CYS A 160 -7.32 35.54 9.96
C CYS A 160 -8.74 36.02 10.24
N SER A 161 -9.10 36.32 11.49
CA SER A 161 -10.44 36.77 11.88
C SER A 161 -10.75 38.17 11.33
N LEU A 162 -9.75 39.04 11.25
CA LEU A 162 -9.89 40.40 10.71
C LEU A 162 -9.94 40.44 9.18
N ASN A 163 -9.16 39.60 8.50
CA ASN A 163 -9.00 39.67 7.04
C ASN A 163 -9.87 38.65 6.28
N PHE A 164 -10.15 37.49 6.88
CA PHE A 164 -10.93 36.39 6.31
C PHE A 164 -11.96 35.84 7.32
N PRO A 165 -12.89 36.67 7.85
CA PRO A 165 -13.78 36.33 8.97
C PRO A 165 -14.72 35.13 8.75
N SER A 166 -14.87 34.66 7.51
CA SER A 166 -15.69 33.50 7.13
C SER A 166 -14.88 32.19 6.99
N VAL A 167 -13.60 32.19 7.35
CA VAL A 167 -12.67 31.07 7.17
C VAL A 167 -12.20 30.55 8.53
N SER A 168 -12.07 29.24 8.68
CA SER A 168 -11.59 28.63 9.93
C SER A 168 -10.11 28.98 10.20
N ASN A 169 -9.82 29.33 11.45
CA ASN A 169 -8.46 29.47 11.99
C ASN A 169 -8.03 28.26 12.83
N GLN A 170 -8.88 27.22 12.92
CA GLN A 170 -8.55 25.96 13.59
C GLN A 170 -7.72 25.07 12.66
N PRO A 171 -7.04 24.03 13.20
CA PRO A 171 -6.49 22.96 12.38
C PRO A 171 -7.56 22.37 11.45
N ALA A 172 -7.14 21.96 10.25
CA ALA A 172 -7.99 21.19 9.34
C ALA A 172 -8.35 19.84 9.99
N ASN A 173 -9.60 19.41 9.83
CA ASN A 173 -10.08 18.09 10.26
C ASN A 173 -10.11 17.10 9.08
N SER A 174 -10.32 17.63 7.86
CA SER A 174 -10.19 16.93 6.60
C SER A 174 -9.13 17.59 5.72
N ILE A 175 -8.52 16.83 4.81
CA ILE A 175 -7.55 17.35 3.83
C ILE A 175 -8.17 18.33 2.82
N ASP A 176 -9.50 18.30 2.68
CA ASP A 176 -10.29 19.21 1.85
C ASP A 176 -10.68 20.53 2.57
N ASP A 177 -10.37 20.69 3.87
CA ASP A 177 -10.75 21.87 4.65
C ASP A 177 -9.93 23.12 4.26
N VAL A 178 -10.61 24.14 3.73
CA VAL A 178 -9.97 25.42 3.39
C VAL A 178 -9.82 26.30 4.64
N ILE A 179 -8.63 26.26 5.24
CA ILE A 179 -8.26 27.02 6.45
C ILE A 179 -7.47 28.31 6.15
N CYS A 180 -7.32 29.15 7.18
CA CYS A 180 -6.42 30.31 7.20
C CYS A 180 -5.23 30.07 8.13
N ASP A 181 -4.00 30.23 7.60
CA ASP A 181 -2.73 29.93 8.29
C ASP A 181 -1.93 31.21 8.53
N SER A 182 -1.79 31.61 9.81
CA SER A 182 -1.09 32.84 10.19
C SER A 182 0.43 32.70 10.32
N ARG A 183 0.97 31.47 10.34
CA ARG A 183 2.40 31.18 10.60
C ARG A 183 3.34 31.86 9.60
N TYR A 184 2.86 32.06 8.38
CA TYR A 184 3.62 32.64 7.27
C TYR A 184 3.34 34.13 7.02
N SER A 185 2.55 34.79 7.85
CA SER A 185 2.16 36.21 7.66
C SER A 185 2.76 37.18 8.68
N GLY A 186 3.55 36.68 9.64
CA GLY A 186 4.21 37.51 10.66
C GLY A 186 5.32 38.41 10.10
N SER A 187 5.55 39.53 10.79
CA SER A 187 6.44 40.63 10.40
C SER A 187 7.95 40.32 10.36
N GLN A 188 8.38 39.17 10.89
CA GLN A 188 9.77 38.73 10.89
C GLN A 188 9.94 37.45 10.04
N PRO A 189 11.02 37.33 9.24
CA PRO A 189 12.03 38.34 8.94
C PRO A 189 11.53 39.40 7.93
N SER A 190 12.26 40.51 7.80
CA SER A 190 11.92 41.62 6.89
C SER A 190 12.39 41.44 5.43
N THR A 191 13.24 40.45 5.18
CA THR A 191 13.76 39.97 3.88
C THR A 191 14.09 38.48 4.04
N ASP A 192 14.12 37.73 2.94
CA ASP A 192 14.23 36.26 2.91
C ASP A 192 13.11 35.57 3.73
N GLY A 193 11.95 36.24 3.84
CA GLY A 193 10.78 35.72 4.52
C GLY A 193 10.00 34.78 3.62
N GLU A 194 9.81 33.53 4.03
CA GLU A 194 9.17 32.52 3.20
C GLU A 194 7.67 32.32 3.51
N VAL A 195 6.91 31.95 2.48
CA VAL A 195 5.55 31.41 2.55
C VAL A 195 5.56 30.05 1.85
N VAL A 196 5.11 28.99 2.53
CA VAL A 196 5.11 27.62 2.01
C VAL A 196 3.69 27.07 2.01
N LEU A 197 3.26 26.53 0.87
CA LEU A 197 2.00 25.79 0.71
C LEU A 197 2.31 24.39 0.18
N LYS A 198 1.88 23.35 0.90
CA LYS A 198 1.91 21.97 0.41
C LYS A 198 0.53 21.60 -0.14
N ALA A 199 0.49 20.82 -1.22
CA ALA A 199 -0.77 20.34 -1.83
C ALA A 199 -1.52 19.38 -0.90
N LEU A 200 -0.76 18.61 -0.12
CA LEU A 200 -1.21 17.63 0.87
C LEU A 200 -0.52 17.95 2.19
N ASP A 201 -1.28 18.06 3.28
CA ASP A 201 -0.71 18.31 4.61
C ASP A 201 -0.27 16.96 5.23
N PRO A 202 1.01 16.76 5.61
CA PRO A 202 1.55 15.46 6.02
C PRO A 202 1.01 14.92 7.35
N ILE A 203 0.03 15.60 7.95
CA ILE A 203 -0.71 15.18 9.16
C ILE A 203 -1.81 14.15 8.80
N PHE A 204 -2.28 14.13 7.55
CA PHE A 204 -3.32 13.21 7.08
C PHE A 204 -2.72 12.00 6.38
N GLU A 205 -3.12 10.79 6.79
CA GLU A 205 -2.85 9.58 6.00
C GLU A 205 -3.74 9.54 4.75
N ILE A 206 -3.16 9.10 3.62
CA ILE A 206 -3.84 9.05 2.32
C ILE A 206 -3.87 7.60 1.86
N GLU A 207 -5.01 6.94 2.05
CA GLU A 207 -5.22 5.53 1.65
C GLU A 207 -5.14 5.33 0.13
N ASN A 208 -5.66 6.29 -0.64
CA ASN A 208 -5.72 6.22 -2.10
C ASN A 208 -5.35 7.57 -2.74
N PRO A 209 -4.13 7.72 -3.29
CA PRO A 209 -3.71 8.92 -4.02
C PRO A 209 -4.55 9.25 -5.26
N TYR A 210 -5.31 8.27 -5.78
CA TYR A 210 -6.19 8.43 -6.93
C TYR A 210 -7.67 8.69 -6.55
N ALA A 211 -7.99 8.85 -5.27
CA ALA A 211 -9.31 9.29 -4.83
C ALA A 211 -9.65 10.67 -5.42
N PRO A 212 -10.92 10.93 -5.83
CA PRO A 212 -11.26 12.10 -6.64
C PRO A 212 -11.01 13.45 -5.93
N ASN A 213 -11.11 13.51 -4.60
CA ASN A 213 -10.78 14.70 -3.81
C ASN A 213 -9.26 14.95 -3.74
N ILE A 214 -8.47 13.91 -3.44
CA ILE A 214 -7.00 13.97 -3.46
C ILE A 214 -6.49 14.36 -4.85
N GLN A 215 -7.04 13.75 -5.90
CA GLN A 215 -6.75 14.08 -7.29
C GLN A 215 -7.14 15.52 -7.63
N ASP A 216 -8.22 16.05 -7.07
CA ASP A 216 -8.53 17.47 -7.21
C ASP A 216 -7.50 18.36 -6.53
N LEU A 217 -7.06 18.04 -5.30
CA LEU A 217 -6.04 18.81 -4.58
C LEU A 217 -4.68 18.80 -5.28
N ILE A 218 -4.23 17.67 -5.84
CA ILE A 218 -2.89 17.56 -6.43
C ILE A 218 -2.82 17.89 -7.93
N THR A 219 -3.93 18.01 -8.67
CA THR A 219 -3.87 18.34 -10.11
C THR A 219 -4.27 19.78 -10.40
N LEU A 220 -3.48 20.47 -11.21
CA LEU A 220 -3.78 21.83 -11.68
C LEU A 220 -3.28 22.09 -13.10
N THR A 221 -3.93 23.04 -13.75
CA THR A 221 -3.55 23.66 -15.03
C THR A 221 -3.11 25.11 -14.84
N ASN A 222 -3.52 25.76 -13.74
CA ASN A 222 -3.17 27.16 -13.45
C ASN A 222 -3.07 27.36 -11.95
N ILE A 223 -2.16 28.23 -11.51
CA ILE A 223 -2.04 28.66 -10.11
C ILE A 223 -2.03 30.20 -10.04
N ARG A 224 -2.80 30.76 -9.11
CA ARG A 224 -2.94 32.19 -8.87
C ARG A 224 -2.67 32.50 -7.41
N ILE A 225 -1.72 33.41 -7.17
CA ILE A 225 -1.42 33.94 -5.84
C ILE A 225 -1.99 35.35 -5.80
N ASN A 226 -2.95 35.59 -4.90
CA ASN A 226 -3.58 36.89 -4.70
C ASN A 226 -3.11 37.49 -3.37
N PHE A 227 -2.29 38.53 -3.44
CA PHE A 227 -1.98 39.38 -2.29
C PHE A 227 -3.11 40.39 -2.10
N THR A 228 -3.63 40.50 -0.88
CA THR A 228 -4.80 41.36 -0.57
C THR A 228 -4.46 42.50 0.39
N ARG A 229 -3.40 42.36 1.20
CA ARG A 229 -2.99 43.41 2.15
C ARG A 229 -1.48 43.51 2.32
N LEU A 230 -0.93 44.70 2.08
CA LEU A 230 0.46 45.03 2.37
C LEU A 230 0.69 45.06 3.89
N PHE A 231 1.89 44.66 4.31
CA PHE A 231 2.32 44.84 5.70
C PHE A 231 2.75 46.29 5.94
N THR A 232 2.22 46.93 7.00
CA THR A 232 2.48 48.35 7.30
C THR A 232 2.79 48.55 8.78
N LEU A 233 3.92 49.21 9.09
CA LEU A 233 4.44 49.45 10.45
C LEU A 233 3.66 50.53 11.26
N GLY A 234 2.33 50.60 11.11
CA GLY A 234 1.46 51.57 11.81
C GLY A 234 1.43 53.00 11.24
N ASP A 235 2.34 53.37 10.34
CA ASP A 235 2.43 54.72 9.72
C ASP A 235 1.14 55.19 9.01
N THR A 236 0.24 54.26 8.65
CA THR A 236 -1.03 54.54 7.96
C THR A 236 -2.01 55.41 8.78
N LEU A 237 -1.83 55.54 10.09
CA LEU A 237 -2.69 56.36 10.96
C LEU A 237 -2.30 57.86 11.03
N LEU A 238 -1.17 58.28 10.43
CA LEU A 238 -0.66 59.66 10.52
C LEU A 238 -0.53 60.36 9.14
N GLY A 239 -1.55 60.24 8.30
CA GLY A 239 -1.63 60.81 6.95
C GLY A 239 -1.68 62.35 6.85
N ARG A 240 -0.74 63.09 7.47
CA ARG A 240 -0.72 64.57 7.43
C ARG A 240 0.62 65.31 7.41
N ARG A 241 1.79 64.65 7.49
CA ARG A 241 3.09 65.40 7.59
C ARG A 241 4.32 64.92 6.80
N ARG A 242 4.29 63.83 6.02
CA ARG A 242 5.39 63.46 5.11
C ARG A 242 4.87 63.11 3.72
N ARG A 243 5.41 63.77 2.68
CA ARG A 243 5.40 63.24 1.31
C ARG A 243 6.28 61.97 1.29
N ASN A 244 6.08 61.09 0.30
CA ASN A 244 6.89 59.88 0.10
C ASN A 244 6.76 58.81 1.22
N ALA A 245 5.58 58.68 1.82
CA ALA A 245 5.31 57.61 2.79
C ALA A 245 5.01 56.24 2.13
N GLN A 246 4.43 56.25 0.91
CA GLN A 246 4.03 55.02 0.21
C GLN A 246 5.20 54.30 -0.48
N ASP A 247 6.31 54.98 -0.75
CA ASP A 247 7.48 54.45 -1.46
C ASP A 247 8.23 53.31 -0.72
N LYS A 248 7.72 52.92 0.45
CA LYS A 248 8.27 51.91 1.36
C LYS A 248 7.46 50.62 1.42
N TYR A 249 6.26 50.60 0.84
CA TYR A 249 5.33 49.46 0.92
C TYR A 249 5.03 48.96 -0.49
N TYR A 250 5.58 47.80 -0.83
CA TYR A 250 5.40 47.09 -2.08
C TYR A 250 5.64 45.60 -1.82
N TYR A 251 5.11 44.74 -2.68
CA TYR A 251 5.48 43.32 -2.67
C TYR A 251 6.75 43.15 -3.50
N ALA A 252 7.71 42.37 -3.00
CA ALA A 252 8.85 41.93 -3.81
C ALA A 252 9.24 40.49 -3.47
N LEU A 253 9.47 39.66 -4.50
CA LEU A 253 9.89 38.26 -4.36
C LEU A 253 11.23 38.04 -5.06
N TYR A 254 12.19 37.44 -4.35
CA TYR A 254 13.42 36.95 -4.97
C TYR A 254 13.13 35.78 -5.90
N ASN A 255 12.30 34.83 -5.47
CA ASN A 255 11.89 33.70 -6.29
C ASN A 255 10.48 33.18 -5.94
N MET A 256 9.96 32.36 -6.85
CA MET A 256 8.76 31.56 -6.69
C MET A 256 9.04 30.18 -7.31
N VAL A 257 8.91 29.13 -6.51
CA VAL A 257 9.14 27.74 -6.92
C VAL A 257 7.82 26.99 -6.89
N VAL A 258 7.43 26.41 -8.02
CA VAL A 258 6.20 25.60 -8.16
C VAL A 258 6.62 24.15 -8.38
N ARG A 259 6.84 23.41 -7.28
CA ARG A 259 7.31 22.02 -7.36
C ARG A 259 6.19 21.08 -7.79
N GLY A 260 6.45 20.29 -8.83
CA GLY A 260 5.51 19.35 -9.38
C GLY A 260 6.10 18.41 -10.44
N SER A 261 5.27 17.52 -10.93
CA SER A 261 5.56 16.51 -11.96
C SER A 261 4.48 16.54 -13.05
N CYS A 262 4.79 15.96 -14.19
CA CYS A 262 3.82 15.66 -15.23
C CYS A 262 2.83 14.58 -14.74
N PHE A 263 1.52 14.72 -15.02
CA PHE A 263 0.50 13.86 -14.44
C PHE A 263 0.08 12.71 -15.38
N CYS A 264 0.53 11.48 -15.07
CA CYS A 264 0.41 10.32 -15.98
C CYS A 264 -0.31 9.11 -15.37
N ASN A 265 -1.13 9.30 -14.32
CA ASN A 265 -1.89 8.24 -13.64
C ASN A 265 -1.09 6.98 -13.20
N GLY A 266 0.23 7.08 -13.03
CA GLY A 266 1.09 5.93 -12.71
C GLY A 266 1.53 5.07 -13.91
N HIS A 267 1.35 5.53 -15.16
CA HIS A 267 1.69 4.80 -16.39
C HIS A 267 2.77 5.48 -17.26
N ALA A 268 3.55 6.44 -16.73
CA ALA A 268 4.71 6.98 -17.46
C ALA A 268 5.88 7.36 -16.55
N SER A 269 7.09 6.97 -16.97
CA SER A 269 8.38 7.39 -16.41
C SER A 269 8.82 8.78 -16.89
N GLN A 270 8.35 9.23 -18.06
CA GLN A 270 8.87 10.39 -18.78
C GLN A 270 7.73 11.17 -19.48
N CYS A 271 7.95 12.48 -19.67
CA CYS A 271 7.08 13.34 -20.47
C CYS A 271 7.84 14.14 -21.53
N THR A 272 7.14 14.50 -22.60
CA THR A 272 7.63 15.21 -23.79
C THR A 272 6.90 16.54 -23.98
N PRO A 273 7.44 17.48 -24.78
CA PRO A 273 6.74 18.73 -25.10
C PRO A 273 5.40 18.48 -25.80
N VAL A 274 4.34 19.19 -25.38
CA VAL A 274 2.99 19.08 -25.95
C VAL A 274 2.97 19.54 -27.43
N ASP A 275 3.71 20.60 -27.74
CA ASP A 275 3.65 21.28 -29.04
C ASP A 275 4.79 20.89 -29.98
N ARG A 276 4.45 20.29 -31.13
CA ARG A 276 5.37 20.09 -32.27
C ARG A 276 5.31 21.24 -33.29
N ARG A 277 4.72 22.40 -32.95
CA ARG A 277 4.37 23.48 -33.89
C ARG A 277 5.25 24.75 -33.86
N ARG A 278 6.55 24.62 -33.57
CA ARG A 278 7.60 25.55 -34.07
C ARG A 278 8.98 24.86 -34.05
N GLY A 279 9.85 25.24 -34.97
CA GLY A 279 11.15 24.60 -35.19
C GLY A 279 12.27 25.02 -34.23
N ASP A 280 11.93 25.77 -33.18
CA ASP A 280 12.87 26.41 -32.25
C ASP A 280 13.01 25.55 -30.98
N VAL A 281 13.89 24.54 -31.02
CA VAL A 281 14.06 23.56 -29.92
C VAL A 281 14.83 24.17 -28.74
N PHE A 282 14.17 25.06 -27.99
CA PHE A 282 14.65 25.61 -26.73
C PHE A 282 14.26 24.71 -25.54
N THR A 283 14.76 23.47 -25.53
CA THR A 283 14.70 22.60 -24.35
C THR A 283 15.64 23.13 -23.27
N GLN A 284 15.14 24.01 -22.39
CA GLN A 284 15.89 24.45 -21.21
C GLN A 284 16.13 23.26 -20.27
N THR A 285 17.39 23.07 -19.87
CA THR A 285 17.78 21.99 -18.95
C THR A 285 17.07 22.14 -17.60
N GLY A 286 16.25 21.15 -17.25
CA GLY A 286 15.44 21.15 -16.02
C GLY A 286 13.96 21.55 -16.20
N MET A 287 13.51 21.86 -17.42
CA MET A 287 12.09 22.06 -17.70
C MET A 287 11.30 20.75 -17.55
N VAL A 288 10.26 20.75 -16.70
CA VAL A 288 9.27 19.65 -16.66
C VAL A 288 8.33 19.80 -17.85
N HIS A 289 8.19 18.75 -18.69
CA HIS A 289 7.29 18.73 -19.85
C HIS A 289 5.92 18.12 -19.51
N GLY A 290 4.88 18.41 -20.31
CA GLY A 290 3.48 18.12 -19.98
C GLY A 290 2.76 16.98 -20.70
N ARG A 291 3.37 16.29 -21.68
CA ARG A 291 2.73 15.17 -22.42
C ARG A 291 3.33 13.83 -22.02
N CYS A 292 2.55 12.90 -21.48
CA CYS A 292 3.02 11.60 -21.03
C CYS A 292 3.50 10.68 -22.17
N VAL A 293 4.55 9.89 -21.90
CA VAL A 293 4.96 8.75 -22.72
C VAL A 293 4.38 7.50 -22.07
N CYS A 294 3.17 7.11 -22.48
CA CYS A 294 2.39 6.09 -21.80
C CYS A 294 2.90 4.66 -22.03
N TRP A 295 2.86 3.87 -20.95
CA TRP A 295 3.18 2.44 -20.87
C TRP A 295 1.95 1.65 -20.38
N HIS A 296 2.12 0.37 -20.04
CA HIS A 296 1.05 -0.52 -19.54
C HIS A 296 -0.17 -0.59 -20.48
N ASN A 297 0.10 -0.49 -21.79
CA ASN A 297 -0.91 -0.35 -22.86
C ASN A 297 -2.03 0.65 -22.54
N THR A 298 -1.63 1.82 -22.03
CA THR A 298 -2.51 3.00 -21.87
C THR A 298 -2.23 4.06 -22.94
N ALA A 299 -3.22 4.90 -23.19
CA ALA A 299 -3.15 5.98 -24.17
C ALA A 299 -3.82 7.24 -23.62
N GLY A 300 -3.61 8.38 -24.30
CA GLY A 300 -4.07 9.69 -23.84
C GLY A 300 -2.98 10.75 -23.89
N GLU A 301 -3.25 11.90 -23.26
CA GLU A 301 -2.21 12.90 -22.95
C GLU A 301 -1.66 12.68 -21.53
N ASN A 302 -2.49 12.13 -20.63
CA ASN A 302 -2.22 11.82 -19.22
C ASN A 302 -2.31 10.30 -18.94
N CYS A 303 -2.33 9.46 -19.98
CA CYS A 303 -2.53 8.00 -19.90
C CYS A 303 -3.89 7.57 -19.30
N GLU A 304 -4.92 8.41 -19.50
CA GLU A 304 -6.24 8.34 -18.87
C GLU A 304 -7.21 7.27 -19.43
N ARG A 305 -6.76 6.43 -20.37
CA ARG A 305 -7.56 5.36 -21.00
C ARG A 305 -6.66 4.20 -21.42
N CYS A 306 -7.25 3.04 -21.71
CA CYS A 306 -6.53 1.96 -22.40
C CYS A 306 -6.11 2.38 -23.81
N GLN A 307 -5.07 1.73 -24.32
CA GLN A 307 -4.73 1.71 -25.74
C GLN A 307 -5.74 0.84 -26.50
N ASP A 308 -5.96 1.13 -27.78
CA ASP A 308 -6.85 0.34 -28.64
C ASP A 308 -6.49 -1.16 -28.56
N PHE A 309 -7.50 -2.02 -28.57
CA PHE A 309 -7.41 -3.48 -28.41
C PHE A 309 -7.06 -4.00 -26.99
N HIS A 310 -6.92 -3.12 -25.98
CA HIS A 310 -6.61 -3.49 -24.58
C HIS A 310 -7.78 -3.21 -23.63
N HIS A 311 -9.00 -3.56 -24.07
CA HIS A 311 -10.26 -3.34 -23.35
C HIS A 311 -10.80 -4.62 -22.67
N ASP A 312 -9.95 -5.58 -22.31
CA ASP A 312 -10.44 -6.81 -21.64
C ASP A 312 -10.75 -6.61 -20.15
N SER A 313 -10.14 -5.61 -19.52
CA SER A 313 -10.41 -5.20 -18.14
C SER A 313 -10.66 -3.68 -18.06
N PRO A 314 -11.34 -3.17 -17.01
CA PRO A 314 -11.57 -1.74 -16.89
C PRO A 314 -10.28 -1.01 -16.51
N TRP A 315 -10.02 0.14 -17.13
CA TRP A 315 -8.84 0.98 -16.86
C TRP A 315 -8.70 1.29 -15.36
N ARG A 316 -7.46 1.22 -14.86
CA ARG A 316 -7.09 1.55 -13.47
C ARG A 316 -5.73 2.26 -13.48
N PRO A 317 -5.49 3.20 -12.54
CA PRO A 317 -4.17 3.79 -12.34
C PRO A 317 -3.08 2.76 -12.05
N GLY A 318 -1.83 3.09 -12.39
CA GLY A 318 -0.67 2.22 -12.21
C GLY A 318 -0.48 1.76 -10.77
N GLY A 319 -0.20 0.47 -10.58
CA GLY A 319 -0.04 -0.18 -9.28
C GLY A 319 0.35 -1.66 -9.42
N GLU A 320 0.61 -2.33 -8.29
CA GLU A 320 1.26 -3.65 -8.20
C GLU A 320 0.45 -4.85 -8.76
N ASN A 321 -0.69 -4.60 -9.41
CA ASN A 321 -1.56 -5.62 -10.03
C ASN A 321 -2.25 -5.09 -11.31
N THR A 322 -1.64 -4.16 -12.06
CA THR A 322 -2.12 -3.83 -13.42
C THR A 322 -1.73 -4.93 -14.39
N VAL A 323 -2.51 -6.02 -14.40
CA VAL A 323 -2.32 -7.14 -15.33
C VAL A 323 -2.61 -6.67 -16.75
N ASP A 324 -1.61 -6.79 -17.62
CA ASP A 324 -1.67 -6.35 -19.01
C ASP A 324 -2.42 -7.39 -19.86
N ILE A 325 -3.74 -7.21 -20.01
CA ILE A 325 -4.63 -8.15 -20.72
C ILE A 325 -5.16 -7.51 -22.00
N CYS A 326 -4.55 -7.88 -23.12
CA CYS A 326 -5.07 -7.63 -24.46
C CYS A 326 -6.40 -8.36 -24.68
N CYS A 327 -7.30 -7.82 -25.49
CA CYS A 327 -8.49 -8.55 -25.93
C CYS A 327 -8.09 -9.78 -26.77
N ASN A 328 -8.35 -10.99 -26.27
CA ASN A 328 -8.15 -12.19 -27.08
C ASN A 328 -9.29 -12.37 -28.10
N CYS A 329 -9.07 -11.93 -29.33
CA CYS A 329 -9.97 -12.17 -30.48
C CYS A 329 -9.47 -13.27 -31.43
N HIS A 330 -8.52 -14.12 -31.01
CA HIS A 330 -7.89 -15.19 -31.81
C HIS A 330 -7.41 -14.75 -33.22
N GLY A 331 -7.03 -13.48 -33.41
CA GLY A 331 -6.63 -12.93 -34.71
C GLY A 331 -7.78 -12.67 -35.69
N HIS A 332 -9.04 -12.70 -35.24
CA HIS A 332 -10.25 -12.56 -36.06
C HIS A 332 -10.95 -11.21 -35.91
N SER A 333 -10.49 -10.38 -34.98
CA SER A 333 -10.75 -8.94 -34.96
C SER A 333 -9.49 -8.16 -34.59
N VAL A 334 -9.52 -6.86 -34.87
CA VAL A 334 -8.51 -5.85 -34.47
C VAL A 334 -9.13 -4.75 -33.59
N SER A 335 -10.39 -4.92 -33.18
CA SER A 335 -11.10 -4.01 -32.29
C SER A 335 -11.86 -4.78 -31.22
N CYS A 336 -11.98 -4.17 -30.05
CA CYS A 336 -12.78 -4.67 -28.95
C CYS A 336 -13.23 -3.51 -28.07
N HIS A 337 -14.33 -3.72 -27.34
CA HIS A 337 -14.78 -2.86 -26.26
C HIS A 337 -14.91 -3.66 -24.94
N PHE A 338 -15.01 -2.94 -23.82
CA PHE A 338 -15.22 -3.53 -22.51
C PHE A 338 -16.72 -3.64 -22.18
N ASP A 339 -17.18 -4.83 -21.82
CA ASP A 339 -18.53 -5.10 -21.28
C ASP A 339 -18.43 -5.43 -19.78
N ALA A 340 -19.02 -4.57 -18.95
CA ALA A 340 -19.04 -4.72 -17.50
C ALA A 340 -19.87 -5.93 -17.03
N ALA A 341 -20.99 -6.24 -17.69
CA ALA A 341 -21.81 -7.40 -17.35
C ALA A 341 -21.11 -8.72 -17.70
N ARG A 342 -20.33 -8.73 -18.79
CA ARG A 342 -19.41 -9.84 -19.11
C ARG A 342 -18.30 -9.97 -18.06
N PHE A 343 -17.70 -8.86 -17.63
CA PHE A 343 -16.65 -8.86 -16.59
C PHE A 343 -17.17 -9.41 -15.25
N GLU A 344 -18.36 -9.00 -14.82
CA GLU A 344 -19.03 -9.55 -13.63
C GLU A 344 -19.36 -11.05 -13.81
N ALA A 345 -19.91 -11.44 -14.96
CA ALA A 345 -20.27 -12.83 -15.25
C ALA A 345 -19.07 -13.80 -15.34
N THR A 346 -17.86 -13.31 -15.64
CA THR A 346 -16.61 -14.10 -15.57
C THR A 346 -15.95 -14.10 -14.19
N GLY A 347 -16.55 -13.45 -13.18
CA GLY A 347 -15.98 -13.32 -11.84
C GLY A 347 -14.84 -12.31 -11.74
N GLY A 348 -14.82 -11.31 -12.64
CA GLY A 348 -13.78 -10.28 -12.71
C GLY A 348 -12.53 -10.68 -13.50
N VAL A 349 -12.66 -11.64 -14.43
CA VAL A 349 -11.53 -12.22 -15.18
C VAL A 349 -11.36 -11.61 -16.58
N SER A 350 -12.45 -11.48 -17.35
CA SER A 350 -12.45 -10.93 -18.72
C SER A 350 -13.79 -10.29 -19.05
N GLY A 351 -13.75 -9.05 -19.52
CA GLY A 351 -14.88 -8.25 -19.98
C GLY A 351 -14.79 -7.86 -21.46
N GLY A 352 -13.69 -8.17 -22.14
CA GLY A 352 -13.47 -7.75 -23.53
C GLY A 352 -14.41 -8.47 -24.49
N VAL A 353 -15.03 -7.71 -25.38
CA VAL A 353 -15.90 -8.17 -26.46
C VAL A 353 -15.32 -7.71 -27.78
N CYS A 354 -15.02 -8.64 -28.68
CA CYS A 354 -14.43 -8.39 -29.99
C CYS A 354 -15.49 -7.90 -30.99
N ASP A 355 -15.21 -6.78 -31.66
CA ASP A 355 -16.10 -6.20 -32.66
C ASP A 355 -15.90 -6.88 -34.02
N ASP A 356 -16.92 -6.92 -34.88
CA ASP A 356 -16.84 -7.35 -36.30
C ASP A 356 -16.03 -8.64 -36.58
N CYS A 357 -16.28 -9.71 -35.81
CA CYS A 357 -15.63 -11.02 -35.99
C CYS A 357 -15.62 -11.50 -37.46
N ARG A 358 -14.41 -11.62 -38.00
CA ARG A 358 -14.12 -12.06 -39.38
C ARG A 358 -14.10 -13.60 -39.48
N HIS A 359 -13.78 -14.11 -40.66
CA HIS A 359 -13.55 -15.55 -40.92
C HIS A 359 -14.73 -16.45 -40.51
N ASP A 360 -15.94 -15.95 -40.74
CA ASP A 360 -17.23 -16.58 -40.37
C ASP A 360 -17.33 -17.08 -38.94
N ARG A 361 -16.70 -16.35 -38.02
CA ARG A 361 -16.78 -16.54 -36.57
C ARG A 361 -17.79 -15.61 -35.89
N THR A 362 -18.07 -15.91 -34.63
CA THR A 362 -19.01 -15.25 -33.72
C THR A 362 -18.68 -15.60 -32.26
N GLY A 363 -19.37 -14.96 -31.31
CA GLY A 363 -19.08 -15.05 -29.88
C GLY A 363 -18.14 -13.93 -29.39
N PRO A 364 -18.07 -13.67 -28.07
CA PRO A 364 -17.39 -12.49 -27.53
C PRO A 364 -15.88 -12.43 -27.82
N GLN A 365 -15.24 -13.57 -28.08
CA GLN A 365 -13.81 -13.66 -28.42
C GLN A 365 -13.60 -14.14 -29.87
N CYS A 366 -14.64 -14.06 -30.70
CA CYS A 366 -14.73 -14.72 -32.01
C CYS A 366 -14.47 -16.24 -31.93
N GLU A 367 -14.74 -16.86 -30.78
CA GLU A 367 -14.27 -18.20 -30.46
C GLU A 367 -15.06 -19.31 -31.18
N ARG A 368 -16.27 -19.02 -31.68
CA ARG A 368 -17.18 -19.99 -32.31
C ARG A 368 -17.35 -19.71 -33.80
N CYS A 369 -17.69 -20.74 -34.56
CA CYS A 369 -18.18 -20.56 -35.94
C CYS A 369 -19.63 -20.05 -35.94
N ARG A 370 -20.00 -19.33 -37.00
CA ARG A 370 -21.39 -18.90 -37.24
C ARG A 370 -22.34 -20.10 -37.42
N PRO A 371 -23.66 -19.95 -37.19
CA PRO A 371 -24.64 -21.00 -37.45
C PRO A 371 -24.50 -21.59 -38.85
N PHE A 372 -24.73 -22.91 -38.97
CA PHE A 372 -24.49 -23.72 -40.17
C PHE A 372 -23.00 -23.96 -40.53
N LEU A 373 -22.06 -23.56 -39.67
CA LEU A 373 -20.65 -23.96 -39.73
C LEU A 373 -20.19 -24.58 -38.39
N TYR A 374 -19.17 -25.43 -38.45
CA TYR A 374 -18.46 -26.00 -37.30
C TYR A 374 -16.94 -25.88 -37.47
N GLN A 375 -16.19 -26.01 -36.38
CA GLN A 375 -14.72 -25.96 -36.42
C GLN A 375 -14.13 -27.28 -36.94
N ASP A 376 -13.25 -27.21 -37.93
CA ASP A 376 -12.39 -28.32 -38.37
C ASP A 376 -11.49 -28.79 -37.21
N PRO A 377 -11.64 -30.03 -36.70
CA PRO A 377 -10.83 -30.54 -35.59
C PRO A 377 -9.34 -30.73 -35.92
N GLN A 378 -8.91 -30.47 -37.15
CA GLN A 378 -7.51 -30.49 -37.57
C GLN A 378 -6.88 -29.08 -37.67
N ARG A 379 -7.65 -28.01 -37.38
CA ARG A 379 -7.19 -26.62 -37.46
C ARG A 379 -7.24 -25.91 -36.12
N ALA A 380 -6.24 -25.05 -35.90
CA ALA A 380 -6.20 -24.15 -34.76
C ALA A 380 -7.38 -23.17 -34.78
N VAL A 381 -7.73 -22.59 -33.63
CA VAL A 381 -8.84 -21.63 -33.55
C VAL A 381 -8.55 -20.42 -34.44
N GLU A 382 -7.28 -20.01 -34.47
CA GLU A 382 -6.70 -18.84 -35.13
C GLU A 382 -6.62 -18.96 -36.67
N ASP A 383 -6.92 -20.12 -37.27
CA ASP A 383 -6.89 -20.30 -38.74
C ASP A 383 -8.10 -19.57 -39.38
N PRO A 384 -7.89 -18.64 -40.33
CA PRO A 384 -8.96 -17.98 -41.10
C PRO A 384 -9.93 -18.91 -41.84
N HIS A 385 -9.60 -20.21 -41.96
CA HIS A 385 -10.38 -21.24 -42.61
C HIS A 385 -10.69 -22.42 -41.66
N ALA A 386 -10.71 -22.17 -40.34
CA ALA A 386 -11.11 -23.15 -39.34
C ALA A 386 -12.60 -23.53 -39.42
N CYS A 387 -13.47 -22.59 -39.83
CA CYS A 387 -14.91 -22.81 -39.89
C CYS A 387 -15.33 -23.41 -41.24
N ILE A 388 -15.98 -24.58 -41.21
CA ILE A 388 -16.41 -25.35 -42.37
C ILE A 388 -17.93 -25.68 -42.30
N PRO A 389 -18.65 -25.78 -43.44
CA PRO A 389 -20.11 -25.95 -43.42
C PRO A 389 -20.60 -27.28 -42.82
N CYS A 390 -21.74 -27.24 -42.12
CA CYS A 390 -22.47 -28.43 -41.66
C CYS A 390 -22.98 -29.27 -42.85
N ASP A 391 -22.68 -30.59 -42.89
CA ASP A 391 -23.18 -31.50 -43.94
C ASP A 391 -24.49 -32.21 -43.54
N CYS A 392 -25.52 -31.44 -43.17
CA CYS A 392 -26.75 -31.95 -42.58
C CYS A 392 -27.92 -32.06 -43.57
N ASP A 393 -28.73 -33.12 -43.44
CA ASP A 393 -29.96 -33.26 -44.22
C ASP A 393 -31.04 -32.27 -43.72
N PRO A 394 -31.55 -31.34 -44.56
CA PRO A 394 -32.53 -30.33 -44.14
C PRO A 394 -33.94 -30.88 -43.85
N ALA A 395 -34.25 -32.11 -44.26
CA ALA A 395 -35.52 -32.77 -43.99
C ALA A 395 -35.53 -33.46 -42.62
N GLY A 396 -34.40 -34.06 -42.22
CA GLY A 396 -34.26 -34.76 -40.94
C GLY A 396 -33.63 -33.97 -39.79
N SER A 397 -32.91 -32.90 -40.08
CA SER A 397 -32.30 -32.04 -39.05
C SER A 397 -33.28 -31.00 -38.51
N GLN A 398 -33.09 -30.62 -37.25
CA GLN A 398 -33.72 -29.44 -36.65
C GLN A 398 -33.11 -28.15 -37.25
N GLY A 399 -33.87 -27.06 -37.21
CA GLY A 399 -33.42 -25.76 -37.75
C GLY A 399 -33.11 -25.72 -39.25
N GLY A 400 -33.45 -26.77 -40.01
CA GLY A 400 -33.17 -26.86 -41.45
C GLY A 400 -31.75 -27.30 -41.83
N GLY A 401 -30.97 -27.83 -40.88
CA GLY A 401 -29.59 -28.30 -41.13
C GLY A 401 -28.57 -27.84 -40.09
N LEU A 402 -28.99 -27.50 -38.87
CA LEU A 402 -28.08 -27.03 -37.83
C LEU A 402 -27.26 -28.20 -37.25
N CYS A 403 -25.93 -28.04 -37.23
CA CYS A 403 -25.02 -28.94 -36.53
C CYS A 403 -24.45 -28.33 -35.25
N ASP A 404 -23.94 -29.18 -34.39
CA ASP A 404 -23.09 -28.79 -33.26
C ASP A 404 -21.78 -28.15 -33.75
N ALA A 405 -21.47 -26.95 -33.27
CA ALA A 405 -20.39 -26.11 -33.77
C ALA A 405 -18.97 -26.64 -33.46
N LEU A 406 -18.84 -27.64 -32.59
CA LEU A 406 -17.56 -28.25 -32.20
C LEU A 406 -17.31 -29.60 -32.87
N SER A 407 -18.36 -30.41 -33.07
CA SER A 407 -18.24 -31.78 -33.60
C SER A 407 -18.78 -31.97 -35.01
N GLY A 408 -19.46 -30.96 -35.58
CA GLY A 408 -20.12 -31.05 -36.89
C GLY A 408 -21.35 -31.97 -36.91
N ARG A 409 -21.75 -32.53 -35.76
CA ARG A 409 -22.84 -33.49 -35.65
C ARG A 409 -24.20 -32.81 -35.82
N CYS A 410 -25.02 -33.30 -36.74
CA CYS A 410 -26.34 -32.76 -37.02
C CYS A 410 -27.33 -33.03 -35.87
N VAL A 411 -28.17 -32.05 -35.55
CA VAL A 411 -29.20 -32.17 -34.51
C VAL A 411 -30.47 -32.74 -35.12
N CYS A 412 -30.72 -34.04 -34.93
CA CYS A 412 -31.83 -34.72 -35.61
C CYS A 412 -33.20 -34.43 -34.96
N LYS A 413 -34.26 -34.42 -35.79
CA LYS A 413 -35.65 -34.42 -35.32
C LYS A 413 -35.97 -35.70 -34.53
N GLU A 414 -37.03 -35.66 -33.72
CA GLU A 414 -37.36 -36.66 -32.71
C GLU A 414 -37.26 -38.13 -33.19
N ASN A 415 -37.80 -38.43 -34.37
CA ASN A 415 -37.87 -39.80 -34.91
C ASN A 415 -36.79 -40.11 -35.96
N VAL A 416 -35.72 -39.30 -36.02
CA VAL A 416 -34.66 -39.32 -37.05
C VAL A 416 -33.32 -39.69 -36.43
N ASP A 417 -32.49 -40.39 -37.19
CA ASP A 417 -31.19 -40.93 -36.78
C ASP A 417 -30.13 -40.72 -37.88
N GLY A 418 -28.90 -41.16 -37.63
CA GLY A 418 -27.74 -41.02 -38.51
C GLY A 418 -26.97 -39.72 -38.27
N GLN A 419 -25.67 -39.71 -38.59
CA GLN A 419 -24.79 -38.55 -38.32
C GLN A 419 -25.20 -37.28 -39.07
N ARG A 420 -25.83 -37.44 -40.24
CA ARG A 420 -26.39 -36.37 -41.08
C ARG A 420 -27.89 -36.16 -40.91
N CYS A 421 -28.54 -36.92 -40.00
CA CYS A 421 -29.99 -37.02 -39.86
C CYS A 421 -30.71 -37.49 -41.13
N ASP A 422 -30.11 -38.48 -41.81
CA ASP A 422 -30.44 -38.96 -43.15
C ASP A 422 -31.44 -40.12 -43.19
N ARG A 423 -31.84 -40.66 -42.03
CA ARG A 423 -32.69 -41.87 -41.93
C ARG A 423 -33.63 -41.83 -40.73
N CYS A 424 -34.66 -42.67 -40.73
CA CYS A 424 -35.55 -42.82 -39.58
C CYS A 424 -34.91 -43.67 -38.46
N LYS A 425 -35.34 -43.44 -37.21
CA LYS A 425 -35.10 -44.39 -36.11
C LYS A 425 -35.84 -45.70 -36.37
N GLN A 426 -35.36 -46.79 -35.77
CA GLN A 426 -36.10 -48.06 -35.80
C GLN A 426 -37.50 -47.88 -35.16
N GLY A 427 -38.53 -48.43 -35.80
CA GLY A 427 -39.94 -48.20 -35.44
C GLY A 427 -40.59 -46.99 -36.12
N PHE A 428 -39.87 -46.27 -36.99
CA PHE A 428 -40.36 -45.09 -37.70
C PHE A 428 -40.00 -45.13 -39.19
N PHE A 429 -40.80 -44.47 -40.01
CA PHE A 429 -40.65 -44.46 -41.48
C PHE A 429 -41.00 -43.10 -42.11
N ASN A 430 -40.78 -42.95 -43.42
CA ASN A 430 -41.25 -41.80 -44.21
C ASN A 430 -40.69 -40.45 -43.70
N LEU A 431 -39.37 -40.28 -43.83
CA LEU A 431 -38.65 -39.05 -43.50
C LEU A 431 -39.11 -37.89 -44.40
N ARG A 432 -39.59 -36.79 -43.80
CA ARG A 432 -40.03 -35.60 -44.54
C ARG A 432 -39.69 -34.28 -43.83
N GLN A 433 -39.44 -33.24 -44.63
CA GLN A 433 -39.10 -31.91 -44.12
C GLN A 433 -40.26 -31.21 -43.42
N ASP A 434 -41.49 -31.40 -43.90
CA ASP A 434 -42.73 -30.83 -43.35
C ASP A 434 -43.21 -31.52 -42.06
N ASN A 435 -42.67 -32.70 -41.75
CA ASN A 435 -42.94 -33.39 -40.49
C ASN A 435 -42.02 -32.81 -39.38
N PRO A 436 -42.56 -32.24 -38.27
CA PRO A 436 -41.74 -31.72 -37.17
C PRO A 436 -40.95 -32.83 -36.44
N ALA A 437 -41.52 -34.04 -36.36
CA ALA A 437 -40.81 -35.21 -35.80
C ALA A 437 -39.91 -35.92 -36.84
N GLY A 438 -39.92 -35.46 -38.09
CA GLY A 438 -39.14 -35.98 -39.23
C GLY A 438 -39.71 -37.27 -39.81
N CYS A 439 -39.77 -38.34 -39.01
CA CYS A 439 -40.38 -39.63 -39.39
C CYS A 439 -41.69 -39.91 -38.64
N GLN A 440 -42.53 -40.77 -39.21
CA GLN A 440 -43.83 -41.19 -38.70
C GLN A 440 -43.71 -42.54 -37.99
N ALA A 441 -44.45 -42.73 -36.88
CA ALA A 441 -44.41 -43.98 -36.12
C ALA A 441 -45.07 -45.13 -36.90
N CYS A 442 -44.38 -46.27 -36.97
CA CYS A 442 -44.90 -47.49 -37.56
C CYS A 442 -45.95 -48.13 -36.65
N ARG A 443 -47.03 -48.63 -37.24
CA ARG A 443 -48.23 -49.08 -36.51
C ARG A 443 -48.30 -50.60 -36.33
N CYS A 444 -47.14 -51.25 -36.26
CA CYS A 444 -46.98 -52.70 -36.16
C CYS A 444 -47.47 -53.23 -34.81
N HIS A 445 -48.25 -54.31 -34.82
CA HIS A 445 -48.82 -54.88 -33.61
C HIS A 445 -47.79 -55.76 -32.87
N GLY A 446 -47.36 -55.35 -31.69
CA GLY A 446 -46.23 -55.96 -30.95
C GLY A 446 -46.40 -57.42 -30.50
N LEU A 447 -47.58 -58.03 -30.65
CA LEU A 447 -47.79 -59.48 -30.47
C LEU A 447 -47.78 -60.27 -31.79
N GLY A 448 -47.95 -59.57 -32.92
CA GLY A 448 -48.08 -60.14 -34.26
C GLY A 448 -46.90 -59.89 -35.19
N SER A 449 -45.99 -58.96 -34.87
CA SER A 449 -44.79 -58.68 -35.68
C SER A 449 -43.55 -59.43 -35.18
N VAL A 450 -42.63 -59.79 -36.10
CA VAL A 450 -41.34 -60.44 -35.79
C VAL A 450 -40.26 -59.42 -35.46
N GLY A 451 -40.32 -58.25 -36.11
CA GLY A 451 -39.33 -57.18 -35.97
C GLY A 451 -39.95 -55.80 -36.16
N SER A 452 -39.09 -54.83 -36.49
CA SER A 452 -39.51 -53.47 -36.79
C SER A 452 -40.09 -53.35 -38.21
N CYS A 453 -40.55 -52.16 -38.57
CA CYS A 453 -40.99 -51.82 -39.92
C CYS A 453 -39.83 -51.49 -40.86
N ASP A 454 -40.11 -51.53 -42.17
CA ASP A 454 -39.25 -50.88 -43.17
C ASP A 454 -39.28 -49.35 -43.01
N GLN A 455 -38.10 -48.71 -43.08
CA GLN A 455 -37.92 -47.28 -42.78
C GLN A 455 -38.37 -46.34 -43.92
N VAL A 456 -38.65 -46.86 -45.12
CA VAL A 456 -39.11 -46.06 -46.26
C VAL A 456 -40.63 -46.18 -46.43
N THR A 457 -41.14 -47.41 -46.36
CA THR A 457 -42.53 -47.76 -46.69
C THR A 457 -43.42 -48.02 -45.47
N GLY A 458 -42.85 -48.27 -44.28
CA GLY A 458 -43.59 -48.52 -43.05
C GLY A 458 -44.23 -49.91 -42.94
N SER A 459 -43.94 -50.84 -43.86
CA SER A 459 -44.50 -52.20 -43.85
C SER A 459 -43.99 -53.02 -42.67
N CYS A 460 -44.89 -53.74 -42.00
CA CYS A 460 -44.59 -54.59 -40.84
C CYS A 460 -44.33 -56.05 -41.24
N GLU A 461 -43.29 -56.69 -40.69
CA GLU A 461 -43.03 -58.12 -40.88
C GLU A 461 -43.81 -58.96 -39.85
N CYS A 462 -44.66 -59.89 -40.31
CA CYS A 462 -45.61 -60.61 -39.46
C CYS A 462 -45.16 -62.01 -39.06
N ASN A 463 -45.46 -62.37 -37.82
CA ASN A 463 -45.17 -63.65 -37.19
C ASN A 463 -46.13 -64.75 -37.70
N LEU A 464 -45.74 -66.01 -37.60
CA LEU A 464 -46.37 -67.20 -38.19
C LEU A 464 -47.85 -67.44 -37.81
N LEU A 465 -48.38 -66.73 -36.81
CA LEU A 465 -49.77 -66.83 -36.34
C LEU A 465 -50.60 -65.56 -36.59
N ALA A 466 -49.98 -64.51 -37.16
CA ALA A 466 -50.55 -63.19 -37.36
C ALA A 466 -50.51 -62.75 -38.83
N THR A 467 -51.43 -61.87 -39.24
CA THR A 467 -51.56 -61.39 -40.62
C THR A 467 -52.20 -59.99 -40.66
N GLY A 468 -52.29 -59.41 -41.85
CA GLY A 468 -52.67 -58.01 -42.09
C GLY A 468 -51.44 -57.08 -42.20
N PRO A 469 -51.58 -55.88 -42.81
CA PRO A 469 -50.46 -54.98 -43.06
C PRO A 469 -49.82 -54.40 -41.80
N LEU A 470 -50.51 -54.49 -40.66
CA LEU A 470 -50.04 -54.10 -39.33
C LEU A 470 -49.81 -55.32 -38.41
N CYS A 471 -49.92 -56.53 -38.94
CA CYS A 471 -49.89 -57.79 -38.20
C CYS A 471 -50.95 -57.89 -37.08
N ASP A 472 -52.09 -57.24 -37.28
CA ASP A 472 -53.17 -57.00 -36.31
C ASP A 472 -54.16 -58.18 -36.14
N ARG A 473 -54.01 -59.27 -36.90
CA ARG A 473 -55.06 -60.30 -37.06
C ARG A 473 -54.54 -61.72 -36.85
N CYS A 474 -55.10 -62.46 -35.91
CA CYS A 474 -54.71 -63.86 -35.66
C CYS A 474 -55.42 -64.85 -36.61
N LEU A 475 -54.73 -65.93 -37.00
CA LEU A 475 -55.39 -67.10 -37.63
C LEU A 475 -56.17 -67.94 -36.60
N THR A 476 -57.37 -68.40 -36.96
CA THR A 476 -58.35 -68.96 -36.00
C THR A 476 -58.68 -70.44 -36.20
N ARG A 477 -58.52 -71.25 -35.14
CA ARG A 477 -59.21 -72.54 -34.91
C ARG A 477 -59.47 -72.76 -33.40
N PRO A 478 -60.43 -73.62 -32.98
CA PRO A 478 -61.14 -73.40 -31.72
C PRO A 478 -60.87 -74.37 -30.55
N ARG A 479 -60.85 -73.78 -29.34
CA ARG A 479 -61.27 -74.33 -28.01
C ARG A 479 -60.56 -75.55 -27.41
N VAL A 480 -59.74 -75.27 -26.39
CA VAL A 480 -60.11 -75.56 -24.97
C VAL A 480 -60.28 -74.19 -24.27
N ALA A 481 -60.93 -74.11 -23.11
CA ALA A 481 -61.30 -72.83 -22.49
C ALA A 481 -61.08 -72.78 -20.97
N GLU A 482 -60.57 -71.64 -20.50
CA GLU A 482 -60.86 -71.03 -19.20
C GLU A 482 -61.27 -69.56 -19.43
N VAL A 483 -61.98 -68.95 -18.48
CA VAL A 483 -62.75 -67.70 -18.68
C VAL A 483 -62.60 -66.75 -17.49
N LEU A 484 -62.80 -65.44 -17.77
CA LEU A 484 -62.78 -64.26 -16.89
C LEU A 484 -63.62 -64.42 -15.58
N THR A 485 -63.52 -63.60 -14.53
CA THR A 485 -63.12 -62.17 -14.35
C THR A 485 -62.55 -61.97 -12.90
N SER A 486 -62.27 -60.82 -12.26
CA SER A 486 -62.63 -59.38 -12.40
C SER A 486 -61.60 -58.45 -11.68
N CYS A 487 -61.79 -57.13 -11.72
CA CYS A 487 -60.97 -56.11 -11.02
C CYS A 487 -61.65 -55.51 -9.76
N LEU A 488 -61.10 -54.38 -9.25
CA LEU A 488 -61.36 -53.62 -8.00
C LEU A 488 -60.43 -54.09 -6.84
N LEU A 489 -59.79 -53.26 -6.00
CA LEU A 489 -59.53 -51.79 -5.85
C LEU A 489 -58.27 -51.67 -4.92
N ARG A 490 -57.43 -50.61 -4.87
CA ARG A 490 -57.15 -49.43 -5.73
C ARG A 490 -55.78 -48.85 -5.34
N CYS A 491 -54.90 -48.57 -6.31
CA CYS A 491 -53.64 -47.80 -6.18
C CYS A 491 -53.60 -46.72 -7.28
N SER A 492 -52.83 -45.63 -7.11
CA SER A 492 -52.70 -44.58 -8.13
C SER A 492 -51.99 -45.09 -9.40
N PRO A 493 -52.50 -44.85 -10.63
CA PRO A 493 -51.89 -45.36 -11.86
C PRO A 493 -50.64 -44.56 -12.32
N GLU A 494 -50.35 -43.40 -11.72
CA GLU A 494 -49.20 -42.56 -12.11
C GLU A 494 -47.96 -42.88 -11.25
N ASP A 495 -48.10 -43.04 -9.92
CA ASP A 495 -46.97 -43.25 -8.98
C ASP A 495 -47.07 -44.53 -8.12
N GLY A 496 -48.14 -45.32 -8.25
CA GLY A 496 -48.26 -46.65 -7.64
C GLY A 496 -48.46 -46.69 -6.12
N GLN A 497 -48.84 -45.57 -5.47
CA GLN A 497 -49.09 -45.50 -4.04
C GLN A 497 -50.54 -45.89 -3.66
N CYS A 498 -50.72 -46.51 -2.49
CA CYS A 498 -52.01 -46.90 -1.90
C CYS A 498 -52.24 -46.20 -0.53
N HIS A 499 -53.50 -46.12 -0.07
CA HIS A 499 -53.89 -45.49 1.20
C HIS A 499 -53.90 -46.47 2.40
N CYS A 500 -53.55 -45.96 3.57
CA CYS A 500 -53.49 -46.70 4.84
C CYS A 500 -54.64 -46.36 5.81
N LEU A 501 -54.88 -47.24 6.77
CA LEU A 501 -55.76 -46.99 7.91
C LEU A 501 -55.14 -45.99 8.90
N PRO A 502 -55.95 -45.30 9.72
CA PRO A 502 -55.44 -44.39 10.75
C PRO A 502 -54.42 -45.08 11.66
N ASN A 503 -53.34 -44.36 11.97
CA ASN A 503 -52.25 -44.80 12.83
C ASN A 503 -51.50 -46.06 12.35
N MET A 504 -51.55 -46.37 11.04
CA MET A 504 -50.67 -47.32 10.35
C MET A 504 -49.98 -46.62 9.17
N VAL A 505 -48.68 -46.86 8.97
CA VAL A 505 -47.83 -46.14 8.01
C VAL A 505 -47.00 -47.07 7.10
N GLY A 506 -46.24 -46.47 6.18
CA GLY A 506 -45.41 -47.17 5.18
C GLY A 506 -46.17 -47.51 3.89
N ARG A 507 -45.44 -47.79 2.79
CA ARG A 507 -46.05 -48.05 1.45
C ARG A 507 -46.90 -49.33 1.38
N ARG A 508 -46.93 -50.13 2.45
CA ARG A 508 -47.79 -51.33 2.63
C ARG A 508 -48.64 -51.29 3.91
N CYS A 509 -48.66 -50.17 4.63
CA CYS A 509 -49.53 -49.95 5.80
C CYS A 509 -49.32 -50.95 6.96
N SER A 510 -48.07 -51.41 7.16
CA SER A 510 -47.70 -52.49 8.07
C SER A 510 -47.19 -52.05 9.44
N ASP A 511 -46.72 -50.82 9.55
CA ASP A 511 -46.01 -50.33 10.74
C ASP A 511 -46.91 -49.38 11.55
N PRO A 512 -47.00 -49.50 12.89
CA PRO A 512 -47.80 -48.58 13.70
C PRO A 512 -47.20 -47.17 13.66
N ALA A 513 -48.07 -46.16 13.58
CA ALA A 513 -47.65 -44.76 13.57
C ALA A 513 -47.02 -44.37 14.93
N PRO A 514 -46.06 -43.42 14.95
CA PRO A 514 -45.44 -42.94 16.18
C PRO A 514 -46.48 -42.61 17.27
N GLY A 515 -46.31 -43.22 18.44
CA GLY A 515 -47.25 -43.11 19.58
C GLY A 515 -48.19 -44.30 19.80
N HIS A 516 -48.12 -45.38 19.00
CA HIS A 516 -48.99 -46.56 19.14
C HIS A 516 -48.19 -47.86 19.37
N PHE A 517 -48.72 -48.76 20.22
CA PHE A 517 -48.11 -50.03 20.65
C PHE A 517 -49.19 -51.04 21.10
N LEU A 518 -48.88 -52.34 21.19
CA LEU A 518 -49.85 -53.44 21.42
C LEU A 518 -49.39 -54.47 22.50
N PRO A 519 -49.89 -54.36 23.74
CA PRO A 519 -49.94 -55.40 24.79
C PRO A 519 -51.41 -55.83 25.07
N PRO A 520 -51.70 -56.98 25.76
CA PRO A 520 -51.81 -57.00 27.24
C PRO A 520 -51.55 -58.38 27.91
N LEU A 521 -51.92 -58.55 29.19
CA LEU A 521 -51.53 -59.68 30.05
C LEU A 521 -52.42 -60.95 30.03
N ASP A 522 -53.71 -60.88 29.68
CA ASP A 522 -54.65 -62.00 29.83
C ASP A 522 -54.78 -62.89 28.57
N TYR A 523 -53.71 -62.98 27.78
CA TYR A 523 -53.85 -63.13 26.31
C TYR A 523 -54.36 -64.51 25.82
N PHE A 524 -54.13 -65.60 26.55
CA PHE A 524 -54.58 -66.96 26.17
C PHE A 524 -55.09 -67.79 27.36
N LEU A 525 -56.31 -67.51 27.83
CA LEU A 525 -57.04 -68.37 28.75
C LEU A 525 -58.28 -68.94 28.05
N TYR A 526 -58.47 -70.26 28.10
CA TYR A 526 -59.55 -70.97 27.42
C TYR A 526 -60.41 -71.73 28.43
N GLU A 527 -61.62 -71.25 28.70
CA GLU A 527 -62.55 -71.87 29.67
C GLU A 527 -63.24 -73.11 29.09
N ALA A 528 -63.55 -74.09 29.95
CA ALA A 528 -63.96 -75.43 29.52
C ALA A 528 -65.35 -75.45 28.85
N GLU A 529 -66.26 -74.56 29.25
CA GLU A 529 -67.59 -74.38 28.67
C GLU A 529 -67.57 -73.82 27.23
N LEU A 530 -66.45 -73.28 26.78
CA LEU A 530 -66.27 -72.79 25.40
C LEU A 530 -65.64 -73.85 24.48
N ALA A 531 -65.29 -75.04 25.00
CA ALA A 531 -64.74 -76.14 24.22
C ALA A 531 -65.84 -76.93 23.49
N SER A 532 -65.55 -77.34 22.26
CA SER A 532 -66.45 -78.18 21.47
C SER A 532 -66.37 -79.65 21.90
N PRO A 533 -67.48 -80.36 22.18
CA PRO A 533 -67.44 -81.78 22.52
C PRO A 533 -67.16 -82.61 21.27
N LEU A 534 -66.26 -83.59 21.37
CA LEU A 534 -65.89 -84.44 20.24
C LEU A 534 -66.99 -85.46 19.89
N HIS A 535 -67.67 -86.03 20.89
CA HIS A 535 -68.91 -86.82 20.75
C HIS A 535 -69.71 -86.77 22.06
N GLY A 536 -71.04 -86.59 21.99
CA GLY A 536 -71.92 -86.54 23.18
C GLY A 536 -72.18 -85.13 23.71
N GLY A 537 -73.27 -84.98 24.48
CA GLY A 537 -73.75 -83.68 24.97
C GLY A 537 -73.09 -83.23 26.28
N ILE A 538 -72.66 -81.97 26.33
CA ILE A 538 -72.18 -81.30 27.56
C ILE A 538 -73.39 -80.95 28.44
N VAL A 539 -73.27 -81.22 29.74
CA VAL A 539 -74.26 -80.78 30.76
C VAL A 539 -73.61 -79.74 31.68
N PRO A 540 -73.94 -78.44 31.54
CA PRO A 540 -73.46 -77.41 32.46
C PRO A 540 -74.16 -77.54 33.82
N ARG A 541 -73.39 -77.49 34.92
CA ARG A 541 -73.93 -77.62 36.27
C ARG A 541 -74.50 -76.29 36.77
N GLN A 542 -75.83 -76.23 36.95
CA GLN A 542 -76.48 -75.01 37.44
C GLN A 542 -76.23 -74.78 38.95
N LYS A 543 -76.04 -73.52 39.34
CA LYS A 543 -75.61 -73.11 40.70
C LYS A 543 -76.62 -73.46 41.79
N THR A 544 -76.24 -74.32 42.73
CA THR A 544 -76.89 -74.47 44.05
C THR A 544 -76.45 -73.36 45.00
N ALA A 545 -77.35 -72.90 45.90
CA ALA A 545 -77.15 -71.65 46.65
C ALA A 545 -76.02 -71.67 47.70
N ASP A 546 -75.83 -72.80 48.39
CA ASP A 546 -75.06 -72.86 49.65
C ASP A 546 -73.63 -73.42 49.52
N GLN A 547 -72.92 -73.14 48.42
CA GLN A 547 -71.48 -73.45 48.29
C GLN A 547 -70.69 -72.26 47.71
N PRO A 548 -69.47 -71.98 48.21
CA PRO A 548 -68.60 -70.95 47.65
C PRO A 548 -68.10 -71.37 46.25
N VAL A 549 -68.07 -70.40 45.33
CA VAL A 549 -67.60 -70.59 43.95
C VAL A 549 -66.07 -70.68 43.93
N THR A 550 -65.52 -71.72 43.31
CA THR A 550 -64.05 -71.93 43.18
C THR A 550 -63.51 -71.74 41.76
N TRP A 551 -64.40 -71.65 40.78
CA TRP A 551 -64.11 -71.60 39.34
C TRP A 551 -64.31 -70.20 38.75
N THR A 552 -63.74 -69.97 37.55
CA THR A 552 -64.09 -68.84 36.67
C THR A 552 -65.11 -69.28 35.61
N GLY A 553 -65.69 -68.35 34.86
CA GLY A 553 -66.70 -68.65 33.84
C GLY A 553 -68.12 -68.86 34.38
N LEU A 554 -68.94 -69.58 33.62
CA LEU A 554 -70.33 -69.91 33.92
C LEU A 554 -70.47 -71.21 34.74
N GLY A 555 -69.56 -72.18 34.60
CA GLY A 555 -69.62 -73.40 35.41
C GLY A 555 -68.68 -74.53 34.99
N LEU A 556 -68.30 -75.36 35.97
CA LEU A 556 -67.54 -76.58 35.76
C LEU A 556 -68.23 -77.51 34.73
N VAL A 557 -67.51 -77.87 33.67
CA VAL A 557 -67.95 -78.85 32.65
C VAL A 557 -67.73 -80.27 33.14
N ARG A 558 -68.76 -81.11 33.06
CA ARG A 558 -68.71 -82.54 33.42
C ARG A 558 -68.51 -83.41 32.18
N VAL A 559 -67.41 -84.15 32.12
CA VAL A 559 -67.04 -85.02 31.00
C VAL A 559 -67.29 -86.50 31.35
N LEU A 560 -67.73 -87.28 30.36
CA LEU A 560 -68.03 -88.71 30.45
C LEU A 560 -66.88 -89.58 29.93
N GLU A 561 -66.84 -90.85 30.35
CA GLU A 561 -65.88 -91.85 29.86
C GLU A 561 -65.91 -92.01 28.33
N GLY A 562 -64.75 -91.95 27.67
CA GLY A 562 -64.62 -92.00 26.21
C GLY A 562 -65.02 -90.72 25.47
N VAL A 563 -65.58 -89.72 26.16
CA VAL A 563 -65.83 -88.38 25.60
C VAL A 563 -64.55 -87.55 25.68
N GLY A 564 -64.36 -86.67 24.70
CA GLY A 564 -63.28 -85.69 24.70
C GLY A 564 -63.76 -84.28 24.40
N LEU A 565 -62.94 -83.30 24.77
CA LEU A 565 -63.14 -81.88 24.51
C LEU A 565 -62.09 -81.39 23.51
N ARG A 566 -62.53 -80.61 22.52
CA ARG A 566 -61.70 -79.90 21.54
C ARG A 566 -61.71 -78.41 21.84
N PHE A 567 -60.55 -77.90 22.22
CA PHE A 567 -60.26 -76.48 22.37
C PHE A 567 -59.69 -75.96 21.03
N THR A 568 -60.09 -74.76 20.61
CA THR A 568 -59.58 -74.12 19.38
C THR A 568 -58.62 -73.00 19.75
N VAL A 569 -57.44 -72.99 19.13
CA VAL A 569 -56.35 -72.03 19.39
C VAL A 569 -55.92 -71.45 18.05
N ASP A 570 -56.31 -70.22 17.74
CA ASP A 570 -56.13 -69.60 16.41
C ASP A 570 -55.72 -68.12 16.42
N ASN A 571 -55.40 -67.59 17.60
CA ASN A 571 -55.07 -66.18 17.87
C ASN A 571 -53.60 -65.98 18.33
N LEU A 572 -52.71 -66.93 18.05
CA LEU A 572 -51.30 -66.92 18.50
C LEU A 572 -50.46 -65.78 17.87
N PRO A 573 -49.51 -65.14 18.59
CA PRO A 573 -48.90 -63.88 18.20
C PRO A 573 -47.44 -63.97 17.71
N SER A 574 -46.74 -65.07 18.04
CA SER A 574 -45.33 -65.33 17.68
C SER A 574 -45.11 -66.85 17.60
N SER A 575 -44.38 -67.32 16.58
CA SER A 575 -44.12 -68.76 16.42
C SER A 575 -43.07 -69.26 17.41
N MET A 576 -43.46 -70.14 18.34
CA MET A 576 -42.57 -70.65 19.40
C MET A 576 -43.13 -71.91 20.08
N ASP A 577 -42.39 -72.44 21.06
CA ASP A 577 -42.78 -73.57 21.89
C ASP A 577 -43.65 -73.12 23.08
N TYR A 578 -44.81 -73.75 23.26
CA TYR A 578 -45.80 -73.45 24.30
C TYR A 578 -46.01 -74.64 25.24
N GLN A 579 -46.22 -74.38 26.54
CA GLN A 579 -46.48 -75.42 27.54
C GLN A 579 -47.96 -75.43 27.99
N LEU A 580 -48.58 -76.60 27.99
CA LEU A 580 -50.02 -76.77 28.20
C LEU A 580 -50.33 -77.25 29.62
N VAL A 581 -51.37 -76.69 30.26
CA VAL A 581 -51.73 -76.96 31.67
C VAL A 581 -53.25 -77.11 31.80
N ILE A 582 -53.69 -78.09 32.61
CA ILE A 582 -55.11 -78.41 32.84
C ILE A 582 -55.37 -78.41 34.35
N ARG A 583 -56.35 -77.65 34.86
CA ARG A 583 -56.87 -77.77 36.24
C ARG A 583 -58.24 -78.44 36.23
N TYR A 584 -58.51 -79.26 37.23
CA TYR A 584 -59.69 -80.12 37.31
C TYR A 584 -60.11 -80.39 38.75
N GLU A 585 -61.34 -80.87 38.93
CA GLU A 585 -61.90 -81.30 40.21
C GLU A 585 -62.41 -82.75 40.12
N PRO A 586 -61.81 -83.70 40.88
CA PRO A 586 -62.18 -85.11 40.83
C PRO A 586 -63.35 -85.44 41.78
N GLU A 587 -64.46 -85.95 41.25
CA GLU A 587 -65.63 -86.32 42.07
C GLU A 587 -65.52 -87.69 42.78
N VAL A 588 -64.52 -88.53 42.47
CA VAL A 588 -64.42 -89.92 42.98
C VAL A 588 -62.98 -90.37 43.31
N ARG A 589 -62.81 -91.22 44.33
CA ARG A 589 -61.50 -91.68 44.85
C ARG A 589 -60.84 -92.83 44.05
N LYS A 590 -60.62 -92.67 42.74
CA LYS A 590 -59.74 -93.56 41.94
C LYS A 590 -58.94 -92.76 40.89
N THR A 591 -57.72 -93.20 40.60
CA THR A 591 -56.80 -92.55 39.65
C THR A 591 -57.18 -92.79 38.20
N VAL A 592 -57.00 -91.80 37.31
CA VAL A 592 -57.37 -91.88 35.88
C VAL A 592 -56.16 -91.64 34.99
N LYS A 593 -56.01 -92.43 33.91
CA LYS A 593 -54.95 -92.28 32.89
C LYS A 593 -55.52 -91.70 31.60
N THR A 594 -55.38 -90.39 31.43
CA THR A 594 -55.67 -89.69 30.18
C THR A 594 -54.61 -89.98 29.11
N ALA A 595 -55.07 -90.19 27.88
CA ALA A 595 -54.22 -90.29 26.69
C ALA A 595 -54.74 -89.26 25.68
N THR A 596 -53.93 -88.26 25.35
CA THR A 596 -54.36 -87.09 24.57
C THR A 596 -53.76 -87.13 23.16
N PRO A 597 -54.57 -87.47 22.14
CA PRO A 597 -54.14 -87.49 20.74
C PRO A 597 -54.08 -86.07 20.17
N LEU A 598 -52.96 -85.38 20.41
CA LEU A 598 -52.77 -84.00 19.97
C LEU A 598 -52.65 -83.93 18.44
N THR A 599 -53.77 -83.63 17.78
CA THR A 599 -53.91 -83.78 16.31
C THR A 599 -53.64 -82.47 15.58
N ILE A 600 -52.37 -82.07 15.56
CA ILE A 600 -51.88 -80.93 14.77
C ILE A 600 -51.74 -81.37 13.32
N TRP A 601 -52.39 -80.68 12.38
CA TRP A 601 -52.47 -81.11 10.97
C TRP A 601 -51.16 -81.05 10.16
N THR A 602 -50.03 -80.75 10.82
CA THR A 602 -48.67 -80.83 10.28
C THR A 602 -47.72 -81.72 11.10
N CYS A 603 -48.13 -82.25 12.26
CA CYS A 603 -47.32 -83.18 13.06
C CYS A 603 -48.18 -84.02 14.02
N VAL A 604 -48.00 -85.34 14.02
CA VAL A 604 -48.81 -86.28 14.84
C VAL A 604 -47.96 -86.87 15.96
N SER A 605 -48.12 -86.35 17.18
CA SER A 605 -47.51 -86.90 18.40
C SER A 605 -48.59 -87.13 19.47
N CYS A 606 -48.65 -88.35 19.99
CA CYS A 606 -49.58 -88.71 21.07
C CYS A 606 -48.85 -88.69 22.42
N HIS A 607 -49.34 -87.90 23.36
CA HIS A 607 -48.82 -87.82 24.72
C HIS A 607 -49.84 -88.35 25.74
N CYS A 608 -49.36 -88.82 26.88
CA CYS A 608 -50.20 -89.37 27.95
C CYS A 608 -49.87 -88.68 29.27
N LEU A 609 -50.89 -88.32 30.05
CA LEU A 609 -50.76 -87.60 31.31
C LEU A 609 -51.55 -88.33 32.41
N LEU A 610 -51.04 -88.33 33.64
CA LEU A 610 -51.69 -89.00 34.78
C LEU A 610 -52.41 -87.97 35.66
N LEU A 611 -53.72 -88.11 35.82
CA LEU A 611 -54.51 -87.22 36.67
C LEU A 611 -54.68 -87.85 38.05
N LEU A 612 -54.12 -87.19 39.07
CA LEU A 612 -54.13 -87.63 40.47
C LEU A 612 -55.34 -87.06 41.21
N PHE A 613 -55.98 -87.86 42.06
CA PHE A 613 -57.16 -87.45 42.83
C PHE A 613 -56.87 -86.38 43.91
N VAL A 614 -55.60 -86.12 44.20
CA VAL A 614 -55.13 -85.19 45.26
C VAL A 614 -54.68 -83.84 44.72
N SER A 615 -54.43 -83.70 43.41
CA SER A 615 -54.21 -82.39 42.80
C SER A 615 -55.48 -81.90 42.12
N ARG A 616 -55.62 -80.57 42.04
CA ARG A 616 -56.64 -79.92 41.21
C ARG A 616 -56.10 -79.55 39.83
N GLY A 617 -55.06 -80.22 39.34
CA GLY A 617 -54.45 -79.94 38.04
C GLY A 617 -53.16 -80.70 37.73
N ALA A 618 -52.75 -80.62 36.46
CA ALA A 618 -51.58 -81.26 35.88
C ALA A 618 -51.02 -80.44 34.69
N VAL A 619 -49.71 -80.55 34.45
CA VAL A 619 -48.95 -79.89 33.37
C VAL A 619 -48.53 -80.95 32.36
N LEU A 620 -48.47 -80.63 31.06
CA LEU A 620 -47.91 -81.54 30.05
C LEU A 620 -46.37 -81.49 30.07
N ASP A 621 -45.72 -82.64 30.27
CA ASP A 621 -44.25 -82.78 30.44
C ASP A 621 -43.41 -82.49 29.16
N SER A 622 -44.02 -82.02 28.07
CA SER A 622 -43.32 -81.65 26.83
C SER A 622 -43.98 -80.42 26.21
N PRO A 623 -43.22 -79.38 25.81
CA PRO A 623 -43.76 -78.22 25.14
C PRO A 623 -44.08 -78.53 23.67
N VAL A 624 -44.94 -77.72 23.07
CA VAL A 624 -45.50 -77.92 21.73
C VAL A 624 -45.23 -76.68 20.87
N CYS A 625 -44.54 -76.87 19.74
CA CYS A 625 -44.25 -75.81 18.79
C CYS A 625 -45.51 -75.41 18.01
N LEU A 626 -45.92 -74.13 18.09
CA LEU A 626 -47.10 -73.59 17.40
C LEU A 626 -46.73 -72.28 16.69
N ASN A 627 -47.27 -72.07 15.47
CA ASN A 627 -46.92 -70.96 14.59
C ASN A 627 -48.01 -69.90 14.49
N THR A 628 -47.64 -68.66 14.20
CA THR A 628 -48.58 -67.56 13.93
C THR A 628 -49.50 -67.85 12.74
N GLY A 629 -50.75 -67.41 12.84
CA GLY A 629 -51.76 -67.58 11.79
C GLY A 629 -52.26 -69.02 11.58
N GLY A 630 -51.70 -70.01 12.29
CA GLY A 630 -52.23 -71.37 12.33
C GLY A 630 -53.46 -71.47 13.23
N ARG A 631 -54.54 -72.07 12.74
CA ARG A 631 -55.65 -72.54 13.57
C ARG A 631 -55.38 -73.98 14.02
N TYR A 632 -55.21 -74.16 15.31
CA TYR A 632 -54.91 -75.43 15.95
C TYR A 632 -56.10 -75.94 16.76
N PHE A 633 -56.20 -77.27 16.87
CA PHE A 633 -57.21 -77.95 17.67
C PHE A 633 -56.52 -78.84 18.71
N VAL A 634 -56.82 -78.59 19.98
CA VAL A 634 -56.28 -79.34 21.12
C VAL A 634 -57.36 -80.30 21.61
N ASP A 635 -57.21 -81.57 21.24
CA ASP A 635 -58.15 -82.65 21.53
C ASP A 635 -57.72 -83.43 22.78
N ILE A 636 -58.55 -83.41 23.82
CA ILE A 636 -58.30 -84.06 25.12
C ILE A 636 -59.34 -85.16 25.33
N VAL A 637 -58.91 -86.42 25.44
CA VAL A 637 -59.79 -87.61 25.53
C VAL A 637 -59.55 -88.35 26.85
N PHE A 638 -60.65 -88.71 27.53
CA PHE A 638 -60.63 -89.29 28.87
C PHE A 638 -60.91 -90.81 28.83
N ASN A 639 -59.85 -91.61 29.04
CA ASN A 639 -59.87 -93.07 28.94
C ASN A 639 -59.63 -93.77 30.30
N LYS A 640 -60.17 -94.98 30.44
CA LYS A 640 -59.92 -95.87 31.59
C LYS A 640 -58.64 -96.68 31.38
N GLN A 641 -57.91 -96.97 32.46
CA GLN A 641 -56.72 -97.83 32.38
C GLN A 641 -57.13 -99.30 32.13
N PRO A 642 -56.53 -100.02 31.15
CA PRO A 642 -56.90 -101.41 30.87
C PRO A 642 -56.68 -102.32 32.08
N GLY A 643 -57.64 -103.21 32.36
CA GLY A 643 -57.58 -104.18 33.47
C GLY A 643 -58.47 -103.89 34.69
N SER A 644 -59.43 -102.96 34.60
CA SER A 644 -60.44 -102.73 35.65
C SER A 644 -61.85 -103.00 35.14
N ASP A 645 -62.35 -104.21 35.36
CA ASP A 645 -63.69 -104.65 34.98
C ASP A 645 -64.70 -104.33 36.10
N ASP A 646 -65.54 -103.30 35.89
CA ASP A 646 -66.77 -103.01 36.65
C ASP A 646 -67.55 -101.87 35.94
N SER A 647 -68.88 -101.89 36.01
CA SER A 647 -69.81 -101.13 35.16
C SER A 647 -70.47 -99.94 35.87
N SER A 648 -69.68 -98.91 36.19
CA SER A 648 -70.19 -97.61 36.66
C SER A 648 -69.56 -96.44 35.90
N SER A 649 -70.37 -95.47 35.49
CA SER A 649 -69.95 -94.36 34.63
C SER A 649 -69.05 -93.37 35.37
N THR A 650 -67.79 -93.29 34.96
CA THR A 650 -66.82 -92.36 35.52
C THR A 650 -66.99 -90.95 34.94
N HIS A 651 -66.78 -89.92 35.79
CA HIS A 651 -67.00 -88.51 35.46
C HIS A 651 -65.89 -87.63 36.11
N ILE A 652 -65.57 -86.50 35.49
CA ILE A 652 -64.61 -85.50 35.99
C ILE A 652 -65.10 -84.06 35.69
N LEU A 653 -64.71 -83.08 36.51
CA LEU A 653 -65.01 -81.64 36.38
C LEU A 653 -63.71 -80.82 36.09
N ILE A 654 -63.79 -79.65 35.43
CA ILE A 654 -62.61 -78.88 34.90
C ILE A 654 -62.68 -77.35 35.22
N ASP A 655 -61.55 -76.67 35.52
CA ASP A 655 -61.41 -75.30 36.15
C ASP A 655 -60.26 -74.40 35.51
N SER A 656 -59.59 -73.49 36.28
CA SER A 656 -58.64 -72.35 35.96
C SER A 656 -57.19 -72.55 36.52
N VAL A 657 -56.17 -71.65 36.63
CA VAL A 657 -54.76 -72.01 37.11
C VAL A 657 -54.19 -71.18 38.32
N ARG A 658 -53.19 -71.63 39.16
CA ARG A 658 -52.50 -70.88 40.30
C ARG A 658 -51.36 -71.62 41.10
N THR A 659 -50.54 -70.91 41.93
CA THR A 659 -49.42 -71.36 42.85
C THR A 659 -49.20 -70.47 44.14
N CYS A 660 -48.34 -70.87 45.12
CA CYS A 660 -47.77 -70.05 46.25
C CYS A 660 -46.34 -69.50 45.88
N ASN A 661 -45.71 -68.58 46.67
CA ASN A 661 -44.37 -67.95 46.40
C ASN A 661 -43.28 -68.32 47.45
N VAL A 662 -42.06 -68.68 46.99
CA VAL A 662 -40.94 -69.16 47.82
C VAL A 662 -39.88 -68.12 48.23
N ALA A 663 -39.90 -66.91 47.67
CA ALA A 663 -38.83 -65.93 47.91
C ALA A 663 -38.99 -65.18 49.24
N GLY A 664 -40.19 -64.65 49.52
CA GLY A 664 -40.49 -63.83 50.70
C GLY A 664 -41.07 -64.60 51.89
N SER A 665 -41.51 -65.85 51.70
CA SER A 665 -41.90 -66.73 52.80
C SER A 665 -40.68 -67.38 53.48
N LEU A 666 -40.87 -67.89 54.69
CA LEU A 666 -39.89 -68.73 55.39
C LEU A 666 -39.85 -70.18 54.89
N GLY A 667 -40.86 -70.61 54.12
CA GLY A 667 -40.92 -71.95 53.52
C GLY A 667 -42.05 -72.13 52.51
N PRO A 668 -42.10 -73.25 51.77
CA PRO A 668 -43.07 -73.50 50.70
C PRO A 668 -44.46 -73.97 51.21
N PHE A 669 -44.64 -74.11 52.52
CA PHE A 669 -45.87 -74.63 53.12
C PHE A 669 -46.78 -73.47 53.52
N CYS A 670 -48.02 -73.50 53.03
CA CYS A 670 -49.05 -72.47 53.26
C CYS A 670 -50.03 -73.05 54.32
N SER A 671 -50.30 -72.35 55.44
CA SER A 671 -50.83 -72.92 56.70
C SER A 671 -52.14 -73.73 56.58
N GLU A 672 -52.22 -74.88 57.28
CA GLU A 672 -53.36 -75.82 57.23
C GLU A 672 -54.72 -75.20 57.59
N LEU A 673 -54.73 -74.15 58.43
CA LEU A 673 -55.92 -73.40 58.80
C LEU A 673 -55.87 -71.99 58.18
N GLY A 674 -56.26 -71.90 56.91
CA GLY A 674 -56.51 -70.63 56.21
C GLY A 674 -55.53 -70.26 55.09
N GLY A 675 -54.52 -71.09 54.80
CA GLY A 675 -53.66 -70.94 53.62
C GLY A 675 -52.70 -69.75 53.65
N LEU A 676 -52.38 -69.22 54.84
CA LEU A 676 -51.44 -68.12 55.04
C LEU A 676 -49.99 -68.63 55.09
N CYS A 677 -49.07 -67.99 54.37
CA CYS A 677 -47.63 -68.20 54.50
C CYS A 677 -47.03 -67.40 55.69
N GLU A 678 -45.95 -67.90 56.29
CA GLU A 678 -45.13 -67.12 57.24
C GLU A 678 -44.07 -66.31 56.50
N CYS A 679 -43.97 -65.00 56.79
CA CYS A 679 -43.19 -64.05 56.00
C CYS A 679 -41.87 -63.65 56.65
N LYS A 680 -40.88 -63.30 55.81
CA LYS A 680 -39.59 -62.74 56.22
C LYS A 680 -39.71 -61.29 56.72
N PRO A 681 -38.67 -60.73 57.39
CA PRO A 681 -38.68 -59.34 57.84
C PRO A 681 -39.03 -58.36 56.71
N ASN A 682 -39.89 -57.40 57.02
CA ASN A 682 -40.42 -56.40 56.09
C ASN A 682 -41.17 -56.97 54.87
N VAL A 683 -41.61 -58.23 54.91
CA VAL A 683 -42.50 -58.85 53.90
C VAL A 683 -43.89 -59.06 54.51
N ILE A 684 -44.93 -58.75 53.73
CA ILE A 684 -46.34 -58.87 54.08
C ILE A 684 -47.13 -59.51 52.92
N GLY A 685 -48.43 -59.70 53.12
CA GLY A 685 -49.32 -60.35 52.15
C GLY A 685 -49.51 -61.84 52.42
N ARG A 686 -50.64 -62.42 51.97
CA ARG A 686 -51.02 -63.80 52.35
C ARG A 686 -50.09 -64.89 51.77
N CYS A 687 -49.41 -64.59 50.67
CA CYS A 687 -48.43 -65.47 50.04
C CYS A 687 -46.98 -64.97 50.23
N CYS A 688 -46.76 -64.00 51.13
CA CYS A 688 -45.45 -63.38 51.40
C CYS A 688 -44.72 -62.91 50.14
N ASP A 689 -45.42 -62.08 49.36
CA ASP A 689 -45.07 -61.65 48.01
C ASP A 689 -44.84 -60.13 47.88
N THR A 690 -45.10 -59.36 48.95
CA THR A 690 -45.16 -57.90 48.91
C THR A 690 -44.30 -57.29 50.04
N CYS A 691 -43.62 -56.16 49.79
CA CYS A 691 -42.89 -55.45 50.85
C CYS A 691 -43.81 -54.66 51.79
N ALA A 692 -43.38 -54.48 53.04
CA ALA A 692 -44.01 -53.58 53.99
C ALA A 692 -43.88 -52.11 53.53
N PRO A 693 -44.82 -51.22 53.91
CA PRO A 693 -44.66 -49.77 53.72
C PRO A 693 -43.31 -49.26 54.28
N LEU A 694 -42.76 -48.21 53.66
CA LEU A 694 -41.41 -47.68 53.94
C LEU A 694 -40.27 -48.66 53.63
N THR A 695 -40.52 -49.76 52.90
CA THR A 695 -39.48 -50.73 52.50
C THR A 695 -39.62 -51.19 51.04
N PHE A 696 -38.51 -51.63 50.44
CA PHE A 696 -38.41 -52.01 49.03
C PHE A 696 -37.46 -53.19 48.78
N GLY A 697 -37.43 -53.66 47.53
CA GLY A 697 -36.40 -54.57 47.03
C GLY A 697 -36.63 -56.01 47.47
N PHE A 698 -37.86 -56.50 47.27
CA PHE A 698 -38.30 -57.86 47.61
C PHE A 698 -37.30 -58.92 47.11
N GLY A 699 -36.72 -59.66 48.06
CA GLY A 699 -35.70 -60.67 47.76
C GLY A 699 -35.59 -61.75 48.84
N PRO A 700 -34.63 -62.69 48.71
CA PRO A 700 -34.55 -63.88 49.55
C PRO A 700 -34.30 -63.61 51.04
N ALA A 701 -33.90 -62.39 51.41
CA ALA A 701 -33.66 -61.93 52.78
C ALA A 701 -34.79 -61.04 53.37
N GLY A 702 -35.86 -60.77 52.62
CA GLY A 702 -36.89 -59.78 52.97
C GLY A 702 -36.75 -58.46 52.20
N CYS A 703 -37.24 -57.36 52.76
CA CYS A 703 -37.20 -56.01 52.14
C CYS A 703 -36.37 -55.00 52.98
N LYS A 704 -35.80 -53.98 52.32
CA LYS A 704 -34.89 -52.96 52.90
C LYS A 704 -35.58 -51.61 53.10
N PRO A 705 -35.21 -50.79 54.10
CA PRO A 705 -35.83 -49.48 54.35
C PRO A 705 -35.59 -48.47 53.22
N CYS A 706 -36.53 -47.54 53.02
CA CYS A 706 -36.47 -46.51 51.98
C CYS A 706 -35.36 -45.46 52.18
N GLU A 707 -35.21 -44.93 53.40
CA GLU A 707 -34.21 -43.88 53.75
C GLU A 707 -34.30 -42.61 52.87
N CYS A 708 -35.50 -42.05 52.72
CA CYS A 708 -35.71 -40.79 51.98
C CYS A 708 -35.24 -39.56 52.80
N ASP A 709 -34.63 -38.57 52.15
CA ASP A 709 -34.28 -37.30 52.79
C ASP A 709 -35.52 -36.42 53.00
N PRO A 710 -35.80 -35.93 54.23
CA PRO A 710 -37.01 -35.17 54.53
C PRO A 710 -37.04 -33.76 53.90
N SER A 711 -35.87 -33.22 53.52
CA SER A 711 -35.71 -31.90 52.90
C SER A 711 -36.06 -31.95 51.42
N GLY A 712 -35.55 -32.96 50.70
CA GLY A 712 -35.70 -33.10 49.26
C GLY A 712 -36.82 -34.04 48.80
N SER A 713 -37.32 -34.94 49.66
CA SER A 713 -38.48 -35.79 49.34
C SER A 713 -39.82 -35.15 49.73
N VAL A 714 -40.89 -35.62 49.09
CA VAL A 714 -42.31 -35.29 49.38
C VAL A 714 -42.90 -36.27 50.42
N SER A 715 -42.33 -37.47 50.54
CA SER A 715 -42.77 -38.51 51.48
C SER A 715 -41.64 -39.51 51.75
N GLU A 716 -41.67 -40.13 52.94
CA GLU A 716 -40.79 -41.23 53.33
C GLU A 716 -41.11 -42.56 52.61
N LEU A 717 -42.23 -42.63 51.88
CA LEU A 717 -42.58 -43.79 51.05
C LEU A 717 -41.80 -43.77 49.73
N CYS A 718 -41.22 -44.92 49.39
CA CYS A 718 -40.50 -45.16 48.13
C CYS A 718 -41.13 -46.31 47.33
N ASP A 719 -40.78 -46.39 46.04
CA ASP A 719 -41.13 -47.50 45.14
C ASP A 719 -40.70 -48.86 45.73
N GLN A 720 -41.63 -49.80 45.91
CA GLN A 720 -41.39 -51.07 46.59
C GLN A 720 -40.44 -52.04 45.86
N ILE A 721 -40.08 -51.76 44.60
CA ILE A 721 -39.19 -52.61 43.79
C ILE A 721 -37.79 -52.00 43.73
N ARG A 722 -37.69 -50.70 43.39
CA ARG A 722 -36.44 -49.97 43.12
C ARG A 722 -35.94 -49.13 44.29
N GLY A 723 -36.81 -48.81 45.24
CA GLY A 723 -36.47 -47.96 46.39
C GLY A 723 -36.34 -46.48 46.09
N GLN A 724 -36.92 -46.01 44.98
CA GLN A 724 -36.90 -44.59 44.60
C GLN A 724 -37.93 -43.82 45.43
N CYS A 725 -37.48 -42.84 46.19
CA CYS A 725 -38.32 -41.92 46.94
C CYS A 725 -39.00 -40.91 46.00
N ALA A 726 -40.17 -40.39 46.39
CA ALA A 726 -40.86 -39.33 45.66
C ALA A 726 -40.17 -37.98 45.93
N CYS A 727 -39.40 -37.47 44.97
CA CYS A 727 -38.68 -36.21 45.12
C CYS A 727 -39.58 -34.99 44.89
N ARG A 728 -39.19 -33.85 45.49
CA ARG A 728 -39.76 -32.53 45.18
C ARG A 728 -39.36 -32.13 43.75
N SER A 729 -39.96 -31.06 43.23
CA SER A 729 -39.48 -30.51 41.96
C SER A 729 -37.99 -30.18 42.08
N ASP A 730 -37.26 -30.35 40.98
CA ASP A 730 -35.88 -29.88 40.84
C ASP A 730 -34.86 -30.60 41.76
N VAL A 731 -35.30 -31.67 42.44
CA VAL A 731 -34.52 -32.58 43.31
C VAL A 731 -34.52 -33.99 42.72
N THR A 732 -33.39 -34.70 42.82
CA THR A 732 -33.23 -36.07 42.29
C THR A 732 -32.37 -36.96 43.19
N GLY A 733 -32.11 -38.20 42.75
CA GLY A 733 -31.40 -39.24 43.49
C GLY A 733 -32.34 -40.21 44.20
N ARG A 734 -31.85 -41.41 44.55
CA ARG A 734 -32.69 -42.51 45.09
C ARG A 734 -33.47 -42.07 46.34
N ARG A 735 -32.83 -41.26 47.18
CA ARG A 735 -33.36 -40.72 48.44
C ARG A 735 -33.70 -39.21 48.37
N CYS A 736 -33.62 -38.59 47.19
CA CYS A 736 -33.90 -37.18 46.97
C CYS A 736 -32.94 -36.23 47.72
N ASP A 737 -31.65 -36.48 47.60
CA ASP A 737 -30.55 -35.86 48.37
C ASP A 737 -29.68 -34.86 47.60
N ARG A 738 -30.03 -34.54 46.35
CA ARG A 738 -29.29 -33.58 45.50
C ARG A 738 -30.20 -32.93 44.47
N CYS A 739 -29.76 -31.84 43.85
CA CYS A 739 -30.52 -31.18 42.80
C CYS A 739 -30.55 -32.00 41.49
N GLN A 740 -31.57 -31.76 40.67
CA GLN A 740 -31.67 -32.31 39.32
C GLN A 740 -30.64 -31.64 38.39
N MET A 741 -30.18 -32.33 37.35
CA MET A 741 -29.36 -31.74 36.29
C MET A 741 -29.99 -30.44 35.76
N GLY A 742 -29.18 -29.39 35.64
CA GLY A 742 -29.63 -28.02 35.36
C GLY A 742 -29.98 -27.19 36.62
N PHE A 743 -29.79 -27.73 37.83
CA PHE A 743 -30.03 -27.02 39.10
C PHE A 743 -28.93 -27.27 40.15
N TRP A 744 -28.70 -26.28 41.03
CA TRP A 744 -27.64 -26.26 42.05
C TRP A 744 -28.15 -25.77 43.42
N SER A 745 -27.36 -25.93 44.49
CA SER A 745 -27.66 -25.49 45.87
C SER A 745 -28.79 -26.27 46.60
N PHE A 746 -28.58 -27.57 46.85
CA PHE A 746 -29.49 -28.38 47.68
C PHE A 746 -29.53 -27.85 49.14
N PRO A 747 -30.70 -27.79 49.82
CA PRO A 747 -32.02 -28.31 49.43
C PRO A 747 -32.91 -27.30 48.67
N PHE A 748 -32.43 -26.10 48.37
CA PHE A 748 -33.21 -25.04 47.71
C PHE A 748 -32.77 -24.85 46.26
N CYS A 749 -32.91 -25.92 45.48
CA CYS A 749 -32.38 -26.05 44.13
C CYS A 749 -32.79 -24.88 43.21
N ARG A 750 -31.79 -24.19 42.66
CA ARG A 750 -31.93 -23.05 41.73
C ARG A 750 -31.47 -23.46 40.35
N ALA A 751 -32.10 -22.94 39.30
CA ALA A 751 -31.66 -23.23 37.93
C ALA A 751 -30.25 -22.66 37.67
N CYS A 752 -29.50 -23.32 36.78
CA CYS A 752 -28.24 -22.80 36.24
C CYS A 752 -28.52 -21.60 35.31
N GLU A 753 -27.92 -20.43 35.56
CA GLU A 753 -28.20 -19.20 34.80
C GLU A 753 -27.25 -19.00 33.59
N CYS A 754 -26.97 -20.09 32.85
CA CYS A 754 -25.94 -20.18 31.81
C CYS A 754 -26.28 -19.54 30.45
N ASN A 755 -27.13 -18.50 30.43
CA ASN A 755 -27.62 -17.79 29.23
C ASN A 755 -28.25 -18.67 28.11
N GLY A 756 -28.47 -19.96 28.36
CA GLY A 756 -28.88 -20.96 27.35
C GLY A 756 -27.71 -21.62 26.59
N LEU A 757 -26.47 -21.29 26.93
CA LEU A 757 -25.24 -21.81 26.32
C LEU A 757 -24.62 -22.98 27.10
N SER A 758 -25.11 -23.27 28.31
CA SER A 758 -24.97 -24.59 28.92
C SER A 758 -26.26 -25.00 29.63
N GLU A 759 -26.35 -26.30 29.92
CA GLU A 759 -27.40 -26.95 30.71
C GLU A 759 -26.80 -27.65 31.95
N GLU A 760 -25.50 -27.43 32.20
CA GLU A 760 -24.71 -28.03 33.26
C GLU A 760 -23.97 -26.92 34.03
N CYS A 761 -24.10 -26.91 35.36
CA CYS A 761 -23.37 -26.02 36.25
C CYS A 761 -22.93 -26.78 37.51
N ASP A 762 -21.95 -26.22 38.21
CA ASP A 762 -21.40 -26.77 39.46
C ASP A 762 -22.46 -26.86 40.58
N GLU A 763 -22.50 -27.98 41.29
CA GLU A 763 -23.58 -28.32 42.24
C GLU A 763 -23.64 -27.40 43.48
N GLU A 764 -22.52 -26.76 43.87
CA GLU A 764 -22.43 -25.86 45.03
C GLU A 764 -22.41 -24.37 44.68
N THR A 765 -21.71 -23.98 43.61
CA THR A 765 -21.47 -22.58 43.23
C THR A 765 -22.39 -22.05 42.12
N GLY A 766 -22.93 -22.94 41.29
CA GLY A 766 -23.74 -22.56 40.13
C GLY A 766 -22.96 -22.07 38.91
N GLU A 767 -21.62 -22.11 38.91
CA GLU A 767 -20.81 -21.73 37.75
C GLU A 767 -21.01 -22.72 36.59
N CYS A 768 -21.18 -22.18 35.39
CA CYS A 768 -21.57 -22.93 34.20
C CYS A 768 -20.40 -23.71 33.59
N LEU A 769 -20.59 -25.02 33.47
CA LEU A 769 -19.62 -25.95 32.91
C LEU A 769 -19.89 -26.13 31.41
N ASN A 770 -18.84 -26.43 30.63
CA ASN A 770 -18.96 -26.84 29.22
C ASN A 770 -19.76 -25.86 28.32
N CYS A 771 -19.53 -24.55 28.47
CA CYS A 771 -20.13 -23.49 27.64
C CYS A 771 -20.01 -23.77 26.13
N ARG A 772 -21.13 -23.73 25.43
CA ARG A 772 -21.26 -23.96 23.97
C ARG A 772 -21.01 -22.66 23.19
N GLU A 773 -20.99 -22.77 21.86
CA GLU A 773 -20.89 -21.63 20.92
C GLU A 773 -19.72 -20.66 21.19
N HIS A 774 -18.58 -21.20 21.66
CA HIS A 774 -17.35 -20.46 21.97
C HIS A 774 -17.47 -19.40 23.09
N ALA A 775 -18.47 -19.52 23.97
CA ALA A 775 -18.58 -18.72 25.18
C ALA A 775 -17.73 -19.27 26.37
N THR A 776 -17.53 -18.43 27.38
CA THR A 776 -16.84 -18.71 28.65
C THR A 776 -17.29 -17.68 29.70
N GLY A 777 -16.69 -17.70 30.90
CA GLY A 777 -17.18 -16.94 32.06
C GLY A 777 -18.19 -17.73 32.90
N PRO A 778 -18.44 -17.30 34.16
CA PRO A 778 -19.21 -18.08 35.13
C PRO A 778 -20.65 -18.36 34.68
N ASN A 779 -21.22 -17.50 33.82
CA ASN A 779 -22.58 -17.69 33.28
C ASN A 779 -22.58 -17.93 31.75
N CYS A 780 -21.44 -18.34 31.17
CA CYS A 780 -21.20 -18.34 29.72
C CYS A 780 -21.47 -16.95 29.08
N ASP A 781 -21.10 -15.89 29.79
CA ASP A 781 -21.47 -14.48 29.57
C ASP A 781 -20.53 -13.69 28.65
N ARG A 782 -19.37 -14.24 28.29
CA ARG A 782 -18.34 -13.62 27.43
C ARG A 782 -17.83 -14.61 26.39
N CYS A 783 -17.33 -14.13 25.26
CA CYS A 783 -16.65 -15.01 24.29
C CYS A 783 -15.28 -15.46 24.80
N MET A 784 -14.81 -16.63 24.34
CA MET A 784 -13.42 -17.05 24.53
C MET A 784 -12.44 -16.12 23.81
N ASP A 785 -11.20 -16.05 24.33
CA ASP A 785 -10.13 -15.30 23.68
C ASP A 785 -9.96 -15.75 22.22
N GLY A 786 -9.75 -14.78 21.32
CA GLY A 786 -9.76 -14.99 19.88
C GLY A 786 -11.15 -15.04 19.23
N TYR A 787 -12.24 -14.83 19.99
CA TYR A 787 -13.60 -14.69 19.48
C TYR A 787 -14.25 -13.38 19.96
N TYR A 788 -15.22 -12.87 19.20
CA TYR A 788 -15.97 -11.65 19.52
C TYR A 788 -17.47 -11.86 19.30
N GLY A 789 -18.29 -11.13 20.06
CA GLY A 789 -19.73 -11.29 20.11
C GLY A 789 -20.27 -10.87 21.48
N ASP A 790 -21.55 -11.16 21.73
CA ASP A 790 -22.21 -10.93 23.01
C ASP A 790 -23.17 -12.10 23.31
N PRO A 791 -22.71 -13.09 24.10
CA PRO A 791 -23.53 -14.21 24.54
C PRO A 791 -24.84 -13.81 25.23
N VAL A 792 -24.83 -12.71 25.99
CA VAL A 792 -25.96 -12.27 26.81
C VAL A 792 -27.08 -11.70 25.95
N SER A 793 -26.75 -10.99 24.85
CA SER A 793 -27.74 -10.61 23.83
C SER A 793 -27.98 -11.65 22.73
N ARG A 794 -27.45 -12.88 22.90
CA ARG A 794 -27.53 -14.02 21.95
C ARG A 794 -26.89 -13.73 20.58
N GLN A 795 -25.84 -12.92 20.55
CA GLN A 795 -24.97 -12.82 19.38
C GLN A 795 -23.92 -13.93 19.46
N PRO A 796 -23.85 -14.86 18.48
CA PRO A 796 -22.93 -15.99 18.52
C PRO A 796 -21.48 -15.50 18.45
N CYS A 797 -20.59 -16.10 19.25
CA CYS A 797 -19.18 -15.75 19.26
C CYS A 797 -18.51 -16.15 17.94
N GLN A 798 -18.11 -15.16 17.14
CA GLN A 798 -17.43 -15.33 15.87
C GLN A 798 -15.91 -15.24 16.04
N PRO A 799 -15.10 -15.99 15.29
CA PRO A 799 -13.65 -15.93 15.40
C PRO A 799 -13.10 -14.57 14.92
N CYS A 800 -12.16 -14.02 15.68
CA CYS A 800 -11.34 -12.88 15.26
C CYS A 800 -10.42 -13.29 14.10
N LEU A 801 -10.31 -12.44 13.07
CA LEU A 801 -9.51 -12.68 11.87
C LEU A 801 -8.36 -11.67 11.79
N CYS A 802 -7.32 -11.91 12.59
CA CYS A 802 -6.28 -10.94 12.92
C CYS A 802 -4.84 -11.45 12.66
N PRO A 803 -4.41 -11.63 11.39
CA PRO A 803 -5.21 -11.57 10.15
C PRO A 803 -5.97 -12.86 9.81
N ASP A 804 -5.53 -13.98 10.38
CA ASP A 804 -6.12 -15.32 10.25
C ASP A 804 -6.76 -15.72 11.61
N VAL A 805 -7.24 -16.95 11.78
CA VAL A 805 -7.77 -17.48 13.05
C VAL A 805 -6.66 -17.95 13.99
N GLN A 806 -6.91 -17.99 15.31
CA GLN A 806 -5.89 -18.33 16.33
C GLN A 806 -5.17 -19.68 16.12
N ASN A 807 -5.84 -20.67 15.52
CA ASN A 807 -5.26 -22.00 15.24
C ASN A 807 -4.31 -22.03 14.03
N SER A 808 -4.21 -20.96 13.23
CA SER A 808 -3.36 -20.89 12.03
C SER A 808 -1.86 -20.68 12.32
N GLY A 809 -1.52 -20.25 13.54
CA GLY A 809 -0.20 -19.69 13.84
C GLY A 809 0.06 -18.30 13.24
N ARG A 810 -0.94 -17.68 12.59
CA ARG A 810 -0.90 -16.35 11.96
C ARG A 810 -1.94 -15.41 12.61
N PHE A 811 -2.01 -15.47 13.95
CA PHE A 811 -2.86 -14.61 14.78
C PHE A 811 -1.99 -13.72 15.66
N PHE A 812 -1.90 -12.45 15.28
CA PHE A 812 -0.95 -11.48 15.83
C PHE A 812 -1.63 -10.43 16.73
N ALA A 813 -2.87 -10.71 17.13
CA ALA A 813 -3.62 -9.94 18.12
C ALA A 813 -3.64 -10.62 19.50
N THR A 814 -4.27 -9.93 20.44
CA THR A 814 -4.69 -10.44 21.76
C THR A 814 -6.21 -10.64 21.82
N SER A 815 -6.96 -9.75 21.17
CA SER A 815 -8.42 -9.72 21.12
C SER A 815 -8.87 -8.91 19.88
N CYS A 816 -10.17 -8.92 19.55
CA CYS A 816 -10.73 -8.00 18.56
C CYS A 816 -12.07 -7.42 19.04
N GLN A 817 -12.44 -6.27 18.48
CA GLN A 817 -13.69 -5.57 18.77
C GLN A 817 -14.42 -5.28 17.46
N HIS A 818 -15.75 -5.38 17.48
CA HIS A 818 -16.60 -5.08 16.32
C HIS A 818 -17.20 -3.69 16.46
N ASN A 819 -16.89 -2.77 15.52
CA ASN A 819 -17.48 -1.44 15.52
C ASN A 819 -18.84 -1.47 14.79
N PRO A 820 -19.98 -1.26 15.50
CA PRO A 820 -21.31 -1.34 14.92
C PRO A 820 -21.65 -0.19 13.95
N GLN A 821 -20.81 0.85 13.87
CA GLN A 821 -21.02 2.01 12.99
C GLN A 821 -20.35 1.87 11.62
N SER A 822 -19.23 1.13 11.56
CA SER A 822 -18.39 0.98 10.34
C SER A 822 -18.40 -0.44 9.76
N LEU A 823 -19.07 -1.40 10.41
CA LEU A 823 -19.06 -2.83 10.06
C LEU A 823 -17.63 -3.43 10.01
N SER A 824 -16.67 -2.81 10.70
CA SER A 824 -15.27 -3.23 10.72
C SER A 824 -14.89 -3.89 12.05
N MET A 825 -14.18 -5.00 11.95
CA MET A 825 -13.43 -5.61 13.03
C MET A 825 -12.12 -4.83 13.23
N ALA A 826 -11.84 -4.42 14.46
CA ALA A 826 -10.56 -3.83 14.88
C ALA A 826 -9.82 -4.83 15.78
N CYS A 827 -8.58 -5.14 15.44
CA CYS A 827 -7.75 -6.10 16.18
C CYS A 827 -6.81 -5.38 17.18
N ASN A 828 -6.77 -5.84 18.43
CA ASN A 828 -5.85 -5.34 19.45
C ASN A 828 -4.50 -6.06 19.30
N CYS A 829 -3.60 -5.46 18.54
CA CYS A 829 -2.33 -6.07 18.15
C CYS A 829 -1.37 -6.36 19.30
N ARG A 830 -0.55 -7.39 19.11
CA ARG A 830 0.60 -7.70 19.96
C ARG A 830 1.71 -6.69 19.73
N GLU A 831 2.55 -6.48 20.74
CA GLU A 831 3.76 -5.66 20.65
C GLU A 831 4.61 -6.02 19.42
N GLY A 832 5.13 -5.02 18.72
CA GLY A 832 5.81 -5.17 17.42
C GLY A 832 4.90 -5.31 16.19
N HIS A 833 3.59 -5.55 16.33
CA HIS A 833 2.64 -5.71 15.21
C HIS A 833 1.65 -4.52 15.09
N THR A 834 1.21 -4.22 13.86
CA THR A 834 0.30 -3.12 13.53
C THR A 834 -0.58 -3.42 12.29
N GLY A 835 -1.46 -2.48 11.95
CA GLY A 835 -2.48 -2.61 10.90
C GLY A 835 -3.83 -3.08 11.46
N LEU A 836 -4.91 -2.86 10.71
CA LEU A 836 -6.29 -3.14 11.16
C LEU A 836 -6.49 -4.61 11.59
N ARG A 837 -5.68 -5.51 11.02
CA ARG A 837 -5.66 -6.94 11.27
C ARG A 837 -4.37 -7.46 11.90
N CYS A 838 -3.45 -6.58 12.34
CA CYS A 838 -2.14 -6.95 12.86
C CYS A 838 -1.26 -7.70 11.83
N ASP A 839 -1.52 -7.44 10.54
CA ASP A 839 -0.95 -8.06 9.36
C ASP A 839 0.44 -7.51 8.97
N ARG A 840 0.95 -6.51 9.70
CA ARG A 840 2.20 -5.81 9.41
C ARG A 840 3.02 -5.64 10.69
N CYS A 841 4.33 -5.43 10.55
CA CYS A 841 5.17 -4.98 11.66
C CYS A 841 5.05 -3.46 11.88
N SER A 842 5.15 -3.06 13.14
CA SER A 842 5.18 -1.67 13.58
C SER A 842 6.41 -0.93 13.06
N PRO A 843 6.39 0.41 12.99
CA PRO A 843 7.62 1.21 12.80
C PRO A 843 8.74 0.74 13.74
N GLY A 844 9.95 0.62 13.21
CA GLY A 844 11.11 0.07 13.93
C GLY A 844 11.18 -1.46 14.04
N PHE A 845 10.20 -2.21 13.53
CA PHE A 845 10.16 -3.68 13.55
C PHE A 845 10.09 -4.30 12.15
N TYR A 846 10.61 -5.52 11.99
CA TYR A 846 10.59 -6.30 10.75
C TYR A 846 10.18 -7.76 10.99
N GLY A 847 9.60 -8.42 9.98
CA GLY A 847 9.27 -9.84 10.04
C GLY A 847 8.33 -10.31 8.95
N ASN A 848 8.57 -11.52 8.41
CA ASN A 848 7.70 -12.09 7.37
C ASN A 848 6.47 -12.79 7.98
N LEU A 849 5.44 -12.00 8.26
CA LEU A 849 4.15 -12.45 8.81
C LEU A 849 3.34 -13.36 7.86
N ALA A 850 3.83 -13.64 6.65
CA ALA A 850 3.26 -14.68 5.80
C ALA A 850 3.62 -16.11 6.24
N LEU A 851 4.52 -16.29 7.21
CA LEU A 851 4.92 -17.61 7.74
C LEU A 851 4.18 -17.94 9.07
N PRO A 852 3.65 -19.17 9.25
CA PRO A 852 3.08 -19.60 10.52
C PRO A 852 4.10 -19.55 11.65
N GLY A 853 3.74 -18.90 12.76
CA GLY A 853 4.59 -18.72 13.94
C GLY A 853 5.63 -17.60 13.83
N ALA A 854 5.64 -16.81 12.76
CA ALA A 854 6.48 -15.62 12.67
C ALA A 854 6.03 -14.51 13.63
N SER A 855 6.98 -13.72 14.11
CA SER A 855 6.76 -12.51 14.91
C SER A 855 7.56 -11.34 14.33
N CYS A 856 7.20 -10.12 14.71
CA CYS A 856 7.99 -8.94 14.39
C CYS A 856 9.13 -8.78 15.40
N GLU A 857 10.36 -8.64 14.91
CA GLU A 857 11.58 -8.37 15.69
C GLU A 857 12.01 -6.90 15.52
N GLU A 858 12.75 -6.34 16.47
CA GLU A 858 13.32 -4.99 16.35
C GLU A 858 14.36 -4.93 15.22
N CYS A 859 14.31 -3.87 14.40
CA CYS A 859 15.22 -3.71 13.27
C CYS A 859 16.69 -3.56 13.75
N PRO A 860 17.65 -4.35 13.20
CA PRO A 860 19.03 -4.43 13.69
C PRO A 860 19.92 -3.25 13.26
N CYS A 861 19.44 -2.02 13.48
CA CYS A 861 20.02 -0.76 12.99
C CYS A 861 20.94 -0.04 13.99
N ASN A 862 21.52 -0.76 14.96
CA ASN A 862 22.45 -0.23 15.97
C ASN A 862 21.95 1.04 16.70
N ASN A 863 20.64 1.14 16.96
CA ASN A 863 19.97 2.32 17.55
C ASN A 863 20.13 3.63 16.76
N ASN A 864 20.55 3.57 15.49
CA ASN A 864 20.73 4.73 14.60
C ASN A 864 19.49 5.03 13.75
N ILE A 865 18.30 4.75 14.28
CA ILE A 865 17.00 4.99 13.65
C ILE A 865 16.01 5.57 14.66
N GLU A 866 15.00 6.29 14.17
CA GLU A 866 13.85 6.70 14.98
C GLU A 866 12.80 5.58 14.97
N LEU A 867 12.55 4.96 16.13
CA LEU A 867 11.60 3.84 16.27
C LEU A 867 10.15 4.19 15.85
N GLY A 868 9.81 5.48 15.76
CA GLY A 868 8.51 5.94 15.25
C GLY A 868 8.42 6.10 13.73
N ASP A 869 9.55 6.15 12.99
CA ASP A 869 9.50 6.33 11.54
C ASP A 869 9.22 4.99 10.84
N ARG A 870 8.07 4.93 10.17
CA ARG A 870 7.65 3.81 9.31
C ARG A 870 8.64 3.50 8.17
N ASN A 871 9.57 4.40 7.88
CA ASN A 871 10.63 4.27 6.88
C ASN A 871 12.03 4.14 7.51
N ALA A 872 12.14 3.86 8.82
CA ALA A 872 13.41 3.60 9.49
C ALA A 872 14.16 2.41 8.89
N CYS A 873 13.43 1.32 8.64
CA CYS A 873 13.88 0.04 8.12
C CYS A 873 12.79 -0.60 7.26
N ASP A 874 13.17 -1.58 6.44
CA ASP A 874 12.21 -2.40 5.70
C ASP A 874 11.52 -3.42 6.63
N GLY A 875 10.19 -3.43 6.61
CA GLY A 875 9.35 -4.24 7.50
C GLY A 875 9.33 -5.75 7.20
N LEU A 876 9.98 -6.22 6.13
CA LEU A 876 10.14 -7.66 5.83
C LEU A 876 11.59 -8.12 5.99
N THR A 877 12.58 -7.32 5.59
CA THR A 877 14.01 -7.72 5.58
C THR A 877 14.80 -7.21 6.78
N GLY A 878 14.34 -6.16 7.45
CA GLY A 878 15.08 -5.49 8.54
C GLY A 878 16.24 -4.62 8.07
N GLU A 879 16.39 -4.38 6.76
CA GLU A 879 17.42 -3.49 6.21
C GLU A 879 17.11 -2.03 6.53
N CYS A 880 18.10 -1.29 7.02
CA CYS A 880 17.91 0.06 7.55
C CYS A 880 17.91 1.12 6.43
N LEU A 881 16.77 1.78 6.23
CA LEU A 881 16.52 2.69 5.11
C LEU A 881 16.81 4.16 5.47
N ARG A 882 16.71 4.55 6.75
CA ARG A 882 16.92 5.94 7.23
C ARG A 882 17.85 6.03 8.43
N CYS A 883 19.12 5.83 8.16
CA CYS A 883 20.18 5.97 9.15
C CYS A 883 20.41 7.44 9.59
N LEU A 884 20.21 7.67 10.90
CA LEU A 884 20.47 8.91 11.63
C LEU A 884 21.96 9.04 12.00
N HIS A 885 22.32 10.06 12.80
CA HIS A 885 23.68 10.28 13.35
C HIS A 885 24.80 10.24 12.29
N ASN A 886 24.49 10.66 11.06
CA ASN A 886 25.38 10.59 9.89
C ASN A 886 25.94 9.19 9.59
N THR A 887 25.17 8.13 9.87
CA THR A 887 25.54 6.73 9.60
C THR A 887 24.89 6.16 8.32
N PHE A 888 25.40 5.06 7.76
CA PHE A 888 24.84 4.37 6.60
C PHE A 888 25.18 2.87 6.60
N GLY A 889 24.75 2.17 5.54
CA GLY A 889 24.86 0.72 5.39
C GLY A 889 23.62 -0.01 5.90
N PRO A 890 23.46 -1.30 5.56
CA PRO A 890 22.23 -2.06 5.81
C PRO A 890 21.85 -2.21 7.29
N ARG A 891 22.76 -1.88 8.22
CA ARG A 891 22.55 -1.83 9.67
C ARG A 891 22.95 -0.49 10.30
N CYS A 892 23.08 0.57 9.51
CA CYS A 892 23.58 1.88 9.98
C CYS A 892 24.94 1.78 10.71
N GLN A 893 25.81 0.87 10.25
CA GLN A 893 27.04 0.46 10.95
C GLN A 893 28.32 1.21 10.53
N ASP A 894 28.25 2.04 9.48
CA ASP A 894 29.38 2.83 8.95
C ASP A 894 29.04 4.33 8.94
N CYS A 895 30.02 5.23 8.97
CA CYS A 895 29.78 6.68 8.81
C CYS A 895 29.54 7.04 7.32
N LYS A 896 28.58 7.93 7.03
CA LYS A 896 28.22 8.37 5.67
C LYS A 896 29.46 8.87 4.90
N PRO A 897 29.55 8.68 3.57
CA PRO A 897 30.61 9.27 2.76
C PRO A 897 30.71 10.79 3.01
N GLY A 898 31.90 11.24 3.46
CA GLY A 898 32.13 12.62 3.92
C GLY A 898 32.04 12.80 5.44
N TYR A 899 31.90 11.71 6.20
CA TYR A 899 31.95 11.67 7.66
C TYR A 899 32.89 10.56 8.17
N TYR A 900 33.49 10.76 9.34
CA TYR A 900 34.43 9.83 9.98
C TYR A 900 34.16 9.69 11.48
N GLY A 901 34.52 8.54 12.07
CA GLY A 901 34.35 8.27 13.50
C GLY A 901 33.83 6.85 13.77
N ASN A 902 33.11 6.67 14.87
CA ASN A 902 32.41 5.40 15.17
C ASN A 902 30.88 5.57 15.05
N ALA A 903 30.29 4.89 14.07
CA ALA A 903 28.85 4.84 13.87
C ALA A 903 28.09 4.18 15.04
N LEU A 904 28.72 3.24 15.76
CA LEU A 904 28.10 2.56 16.91
C LEU A 904 28.04 3.46 18.16
N ASP A 905 28.94 4.45 18.26
CA ASP A 905 28.96 5.45 19.34
C ASP A 905 28.29 6.78 18.92
N GLN A 906 27.64 6.81 17.74
CA GLN A 906 27.00 7.98 17.13
C GLN A 906 27.95 9.17 16.84
N ASP A 907 29.25 8.90 16.71
CA ASP A 907 30.34 9.90 16.69
C ASP A 907 30.83 10.25 15.26
N CYS A 908 29.95 10.19 14.25
CA CYS A 908 30.30 10.48 12.86
C CYS A 908 30.40 12.00 12.58
N LYS A 909 31.63 12.52 12.60
CA LYS A 909 32.00 13.93 12.37
C LYS A 909 32.26 14.23 10.89
N GLU A 910 32.02 15.46 10.44
CA GLU A 910 32.15 15.86 9.03
C GLU A 910 33.62 16.08 8.60
N CYS A 911 33.99 15.54 7.44
CA CYS A 911 35.32 15.66 6.84
C CYS A 911 35.62 17.12 6.43
N SER A 912 36.33 17.85 7.29
CA SER A 912 36.57 19.30 7.17
C SER A 912 37.81 19.67 6.34
N CYS A 913 38.03 18.97 5.21
CA CYS A 913 39.24 19.10 4.40
C CYS A 913 39.37 20.46 3.67
N ASP A 914 40.59 21.00 3.59
CA ASP A 914 40.87 22.19 2.76
C ASP A 914 40.88 21.81 1.27
N ARG A 915 39.93 22.36 0.52
CA ARG A 915 39.73 22.12 -0.91
C ARG A 915 40.89 22.59 -1.81
N ARG A 916 41.82 23.40 -1.28
CA ARG A 916 43.04 23.83 -1.98
C ARG A 916 44.08 22.72 -2.00
N GLY A 917 44.35 22.13 -0.83
CA GLY A 917 45.35 21.07 -0.65
C GLY A 917 44.82 19.64 -0.86
N THR A 918 43.51 19.41 -0.81
CA THR A 918 42.88 18.08 -1.01
C THR A 918 42.67 17.79 -2.50
N GLU A 919 42.77 16.52 -2.92
CA GLU A 919 42.53 16.09 -4.31
C GLU A 919 41.16 16.55 -4.87
N VAL A 920 41.14 17.08 -6.10
CA VAL A 920 39.94 17.64 -6.75
C VAL A 920 38.82 16.59 -6.89
N THR A 921 39.18 15.34 -7.19
CA THR A 921 38.28 14.19 -7.30
C THR A 921 37.63 13.81 -5.96
N GLN A 922 38.23 14.18 -4.84
CA GLN A 922 37.77 13.83 -3.49
C GLN A 922 37.04 14.99 -2.78
N CYS A 923 37.01 16.18 -3.39
CA CYS A 923 36.26 17.36 -2.91
C CYS A 923 35.29 17.89 -4.00
N PRO A 924 34.15 17.22 -4.26
CA PRO A 924 33.20 17.67 -5.28
C PRO A 924 32.59 19.04 -5.00
N LEU A 925 32.28 19.78 -6.06
CA LEU A 925 31.59 21.08 -5.97
C LEU A 925 30.12 20.87 -5.56
N GLY A 926 29.84 21.00 -4.27
CA GLY A 926 28.48 20.95 -3.71
C GLY A 926 28.27 19.92 -2.59
N SER A 927 29.27 19.09 -2.28
CA SER A 927 29.25 18.12 -1.16
C SER A 927 30.33 18.43 -0.12
N PRO A 928 30.30 17.80 1.08
CA PRO A 928 31.51 17.63 1.87
C PRO A 928 32.61 16.90 1.06
N CYS A 929 33.86 17.01 1.52
CA CYS A 929 34.98 16.26 0.97
C CYS A 929 35.00 14.83 1.53
N PHE A 930 35.59 13.89 0.81
CA PHE A 930 35.81 12.53 1.29
C PHE A 930 37.16 12.42 2.02
N CYS A 931 37.13 11.91 3.24
CA CYS A 931 38.29 11.60 4.07
C CYS A 931 38.21 10.14 4.57
N ASP A 932 39.30 9.61 5.13
CA ASP A 932 39.30 8.27 5.71
C ASP A 932 38.27 8.16 6.86
N SER A 933 37.37 7.17 6.75
CA SER A 933 36.17 7.08 7.59
C SER A 933 36.42 6.72 9.06
N ARG A 934 37.67 6.43 9.44
CA ARG A 934 38.07 6.12 10.84
C ARG A 934 38.97 7.17 11.45
N THR A 935 39.92 7.70 10.68
CA THR A 935 40.96 8.62 11.15
C THR A 935 40.65 10.09 10.84
N GLY A 936 39.78 10.37 9.86
CA GLY A 936 39.50 11.71 9.37
C GLY A 936 40.57 12.27 8.43
N GLN A 937 41.60 11.49 8.09
CA GLN A 937 42.68 11.94 7.21
C GLN A 937 42.15 12.25 5.81
N CYS A 938 42.35 13.48 5.37
CA CYS A 938 42.00 13.93 4.03
C CYS A 938 43.06 13.47 3.00
N PRO A 939 42.68 13.18 1.74
CA PRO A 939 43.59 12.79 0.67
C PRO A 939 44.31 14.02 0.08
N CYS A 940 45.50 14.28 0.60
CA CYS A 940 46.29 15.46 0.25
C CYS A 940 46.99 15.33 -1.11
N ARG A 941 47.11 16.46 -1.81
CA ARG A 941 47.88 16.57 -3.06
C ARG A 941 49.39 16.51 -2.78
N THR A 942 50.19 16.39 -3.83
CA THR A 942 51.65 16.39 -3.76
C THR A 942 52.17 17.66 -3.07
N GLY A 943 53.11 17.50 -2.12
CA GLY A 943 53.70 18.61 -1.35
C GLY A 943 52.77 19.24 -0.31
N VAL A 944 51.65 18.58 0.04
CA VAL A 944 50.67 19.05 1.04
C VAL A 944 50.65 18.09 2.23
N GLU A 945 50.67 18.63 3.43
CA GLU A 945 50.65 17.89 4.70
C GLU A 945 49.48 18.29 5.61
N GLY A 946 49.37 17.64 6.78
CA GLY A 946 48.29 17.84 7.75
C GLY A 946 47.10 16.89 7.59
N VAL A 947 46.27 16.80 8.63
CA VAL A 947 45.07 15.93 8.62
C VAL A 947 43.99 16.48 7.68
N LEU A 948 43.92 17.81 7.54
CA LEU A 948 42.94 18.51 6.70
C LEU A 948 43.54 18.98 5.36
N CYS A 949 44.79 18.64 5.06
CA CYS A 949 45.53 19.11 3.87
C CYS A 949 45.64 20.64 3.77
N ASP A 950 45.88 21.28 4.91
CA ASP A 950 45.85 22.73 5.14
C ASP A 950 47.23 23.41 5.16
N GLU A 951 48.32 22.64 5.15
CA GLU A 951 49.72 23.14 5.14
C GLU A 951 50.54 22.53 3.99
N CYS A 952 51.58 23.24 3.51
CA CYS A 952 52.54 22.68 2.56
C CYS A 952 53.66 21.93 3.29
N GLU A 953 54.09 20.79 2.76
CA GLU A 953 55.26 20.04 3.25
C GLU A 953 56.53 20.92 3.21
N ASP A 954 57.45 20.74 4.16
CA ASP A 954 58.72 21.47 4.21
C ASP A 954 59.53 21.28 2.91
N GLY A 955 59.80 22.38 2.21
CA GLY A 955 60.36 22.36 0.85
C GLY A 955 59.33 22.61 -0.27
N TYR A 956 58.07 22.87 0.09
CA TYR A 956 56.99 23.31 -0.81
C TYR A 956 56.31 24.60 -0.30
N TRP A 957 55.60 25.29 -1.20
CA TRP A 957 54.88 26.54 -0.95
C TRP A 957 53.64 26.68 -1.86
N ASN A 958 52.81 27.71 -1.64
CA ASN A 958 51.64 28.01 -2.48
C ASN A 958 50.61 26.86 -2.58
N LEU A 959 49.88 26.64 -1.49
CA LEU A 959 48.77 25.69 -1.38
C LEU A 959 47.66 25.86 -2.45
N GLY A 960 47.59 27.02 -3.11
CA GLY A 960 46.66 27.29 -4.22
C GLY A 960 47.13 26.82 -5.59
N GLY A 961 48.29 26.15 -5.70
CA GLY A 961 48.86 25.70 -6.96
C GLY A 961 48.02 24.64 -7.69
N VAL A 962 48.18 24.57 -9.01
CA VAL A 962 47.40 23.70 -9.93
C VAL A 962 47.44 22.23 -9.51
N SER A 963 48.57 21.78 -8.95
CA SER A 963 48.80 20.39 -8.51
C SER A 963 48.80 20.21 -6.99
N GLY A 964 48.43 21.24 -6.21
CA GLY A 964 48.79 21.35 -4.79
C GLY A 964 49.96 22.33 -4.60
N CYS A 965 50.73 22.17 -3.52
CA CYS A 965 51.89 23.02 -3.28
C CYS A 965 52.99 22.79 -4.32
N GLN A 966 53.71 23.86 -4.65
CA GLN A 966 54.81 23.88 -5.61
C GLN A 966 56.14 23.75 -4.87
N PRO A 967 57.16 23.06 -5.41
CA PRO A 967 58.46 22.98 -4.75
C PRO A 967 59.11 24.36 -4.61
N CYS A 968 59.84 24.56 -3.52
CA CYS A 968 60.62 25.77 -3.28
C CYS A 968 61.69 25.98 -4.35
N SER A 969 62.42 24.89 -4.69
CA SER A 969 63.53 24.87 -5.65
C SER A 969 64.63 25.89 -5.32
N CYS A 970 65.02 25.98 -4.04
CA CYS A 970 66.11 26.86 -3.63
C CYS A 970 67.46 26.34 -4.15
N ASP A 971 68.36 27.25 -4.53
CA ASP A 971 69.71 26.89 -4.96
C ASP A 971 70.47 26.19 -3.81
N PRO A 972 71.06 25.00 -4.04
CA PRO A 972 71.67 24.20 -2.98
C PRO A 972 73.01 24.75 -2.47
N VAL A 973 73.59 25.75 -3.12
CA VAL A 973 74.85 26.40 -2.71
C VAL A 973 74.57 27.76 -2.08
N ASN A 974 73.77 28.59 -2.76
CA ASN A 974 73.55 30.01 -2.45
C ASN A 974 72.44 30.25 -1.41
N SER A 975 71.59 29.25 -1.15
CA SER A 975 70.68 29.24 0.00
C SER A 975 71.30 28.60 1.25
N PHE A 976 70.65 28.81 2.40
CA PHE A 976 70.93 28.08 3.65
C PHE A 976 70.13 26.78 3.78
N SER A 977 69.02 26.63 3.06
CA SER A 977 68.07 25.52 3.15
C SER A 977 67.09 25.55 1.98
N ASN A 978 66.60 24.38 1.54
CA ASN A 978 65.48 24.29 0.60
C ASN A 978 64.10 24.55 1.25
N ILE A 979 64.04 24.72 2.57
CA ILE A 979 62.80 25.11 3.27
C ILE A 979 62.59 26.62 3.06
N CYS A 980 61.76 26.95 2.06
CA CYS A 980 61.32 28.32 1.78
C CYS A 980 60.07 28.68 2.59
N ASN A 981 59.66 29.96 2.52
CA ASN A 981 58.40 30.41 3.11
C ASN A 981 57.19 29.74 2.42
N LYS A 982 56.39 28.97 3.18
CA LYS A 982 55.22 28.20 2.69
C LYS A 982 54.15 29.04 1.95
N VAL A 983 54.14 30.36 2.08
CA VAL A 983 53.21 31.28 1.38
C VAL A 983 53.88 32.02 0.22
N THR A 984 55.06 32.63 0.40
CA THR A 984 55.70 33.47 -0.62
C THR A 984 56.71 32.74 -1.51
N GLY A 985 57.09 31.52 -1.14
CA GLY A 985 58.09 30.74 -1.86
C GLY A 985 59.52 31.23 -1.69
N GLN A 986 59.76 32.25 -0.86
CA GLN A 986 61.07 32.87 -0.67
C GLN A 986 62.03 31.95 0.08
N CYS A 987 63.14 31.62 -0.56
CA CYS A 987 64.22 30.84 0.02
C CYS A 987 65.11 31.68 0.96
N PRO A 988 65.72 31.07 2.00
CA PRO A 988 66.64 31.75 2.90
C PRO A 988 68.02 31.90 2.24
N CYS A 989 68.27 33.03 1.58
CA CYS A 989 69.49 33.29 0.84
C CYS A 989 70.66 33.73 1.71
N ARG A 990 71.89 33.43 1.26
CA ARG A 990 73.13 34.01 1.81
C ARG A 990 73.22 35.50 1.47
N SER A 991 74.01 36.24 2.24
CA SER A 991 74.05 37.72 2.23
C SER A 991 74.37 38.40 0.89
N GLU A 992 74.98 37.68 -0.05
CA GLU A 992 75.39 38.18 -1.38
C GLU A 992 74.39 37.81 -2.49
N PHE A 993 73.36 37.02 -2.17
CA PHE A 993 72.43 36.40 -3.13
C PHE A 993 70.97 36.78 -2.86
N GLY A 994 70.15 36.75 -3.90
CA GLY A 994 68.78 37.26 -3.93
C GLY A 994 67.87 36.46 -4.85
N GLY A 995 66.74 37.06 -5.25
CA GLY A 995 65.69 36.37 -5.99
C GLY A 995 64.91 35.38 -5.12
N ARG A 996 63.88 34.76 -5.70
CA ARG A 996 63.02 33.83 -4.95
C ARG A 996 63.77 32.56 -4.53
N GLN A 997 64.69 32.07 -5.37
CA GLN A 997 65.37 30.78 -5.18
C GLN A 997 66.83 30.92 -4.71
N CYS A 998 67.35 32.13 -4.49
CA CYS A 998 68.78 32.40 -4.26
C CYS A 998 69.65 32.20 -5.52
N ASP A 999 69.01 32.34 -6.67
CA ASP A 999 69.51 32.21 -8.03
C ASP A 999 69.86 33.57 -8.70
N GLU A 1000 69.64 34.68 -7.98
CA GLU A 1000 69.99 36.04 -8.40
C GLU A 1000 71.04 36.64 -7.44
N CYS A 1001 71.63 37.78 -7.77
CA CYS A 1001 72.45 38.53 -6.80
C CYS A 1001 71.57 39.29 -5.79
N GLY A 1002 72.08 39.49 -4.57
CA GLY A 1002 71.36 40.18 -3.49
C GLY A 1002 71.15 41.67 -3.76
N GLU A 1003 70.31 42.35 -2.96
CA GLU A 1003 70.19 43.81 -3.06
C GLU A 1003 71.58 44.48 -2.98
N ASN A 1004 71.84 45.41 -3.89
CA ASN A 1004 73.12 46.13 -4.00
C ASN A 1004 74.32 45.23 -4.34
N HIS A 1005 74.07 44.07 -4.98
CA HIS A 1005 75.10 43.22 -5.58
C HIS A 1005 74.79 42.99 -7.07
N PHE A 1006 75.84 42.82 -7.89
CA PHE A 1006 75.75 42.60 -9.33
C PHE A 1006 76.68 41.47 -9.78
N GLY A 1007 76.49 40.96 -11.00
CA GLY A 1007 77.37 39.96 -11.62
C GLY A 1007 76.68 38.66 -11.98
N ASN A 1008 77.38 37.53 -11.88
CA ASN A 1008 76.84 36.21 -12.24
C ASN A 1008 76.72 35.32 -10.99
N PRO A 1009 75.49 34.94 -10.57
CA PRO A 1009 75.22 34.05 -9.42
C PRO A 1009 75.89 32.67 -9.47
N ASP A 1010 76.20 32.14 -10.66
CA ASP A 1010 76.94 30.87 -10.84
C ASP A 1010 78.44 30.99 -10.52
N LEU A 1011 78.97 32.22 -10.43
CA LEU A 1011 80.41 32.50 -10.34
C LEU A 1011 80.75 33.32 -9.09
N GLN A 1012 80.22 34.55 -9.02
CA GLN A 1012 80.37 35.47 -7.91
C GLN A 1012 79.42 36.66 -8.08
N CYS A 1013 78.69 37.02 -7.03
CA CYS A 1013 78.03 38.31 -6.88
C CYS A 1013 78.98 39.30 -6.19
N ILE A 1014 79.02 40.55 -6.69
CA ILE A 1014 79.95 41.59 -6.26
C ILE A 1014 79.14 42.73 -5.65
N SER A 1015 79.50 43.17 -4.44
CA SER A 1015 78.87 44.33 -3.79
C SER A 1015 79.12 45.62 -4.58
N CYS A 1016 78.09 46.45 -4.72
CA CYS A 1016 78.17 47.76 -5.36
C CYS A 1016 78.62 48.84 -4.36
N ASP A 1017 79.82 49.42 -4.56
CA ASP A 1017 80.37 50.52 -3.73
C ASP A 1017 79.72 51.89 -4.03
N CYS A 1018 78.39 51.93 -4.09
CA CYS A 1018 77.61 53.14 -4.38
C CYS A 1018 77.33 53.97 -3.12
N ASN A 1019 77.34 55.29 -3.25
CA ASN A 1019 77.01 56.19 -2.17
C ASN A 1019 75.50 56.19 -1.88
N MET A 1020 75.12 55.50 -0.81
CA MET A 1020 73.74 55.40 -0.31
C MET A 1020 73.08 56.75 -0.01
N GLU A 1021 73.84 57.84 0.19
CA GLU A 1021 73.29 59.19 0.35
C GLU A 1021 72.97 59.86 -0.99
N GLY A 1022 73.29 59.27 -2.14
CA GLY A 1022 73.07 59.83 -3.48
C GLY A 1022 72.41 58.89 -4.49
N THR A 1023 72.26 57.60 -4.19
CA THR A 1023 71.50 56.65 -5.02
C THR A 1023 69.99 56.71 -4.79
N GLU A 1024 69.25 56.15 -5.75
CA GLU A 1024 67.90 55.59 -5.56
C GLU A 1024 68.01 54.11 -5.14
N ARG A 1025 66.91 53.40 -4.83
CA ARG A 1025 66.95 51.97 -4.48
C ARG A 1025 66.28 51.11 -5.57
N PRO A 1026 66.87 49.98 -6.01
CA PRO A 1026 68.17 49.42 -5.60
C PRO A 1026 69.35 50.31 -6.02
N SER A 1027 70.46 50.25 -5.28
CA SER A 1027 71.54 51.26 -5.38
C SER A 1027 72.39 51.15 -6.65
N CYS A 1028 72.32 50.01 -7.34
CA CYS A 1028 72.99 49.74 -8.60
C CYS A 1028 72.12 48.85 -9.48
N ASP A 1029 72.41 48.88 -10.78
CA ASP A 1029 71.87 47.94 -11.76
C ASP A 1029 72.51 46.53 -11.58
N PRO A 1030 71.72 45.45 -11.54
CA PRO A 1030 72.21 44.11 -11.19
C PRO A 1030 72.99 43.40 -12.31
N GLU A 1031 72.87 43.82 -13.56
CA GLU A 1031 73.64 43.24 -14.68
C GLU A 1031 74.99 43.95 -14.86
N THR A 1032 75.02 45.28 -14.69
CA THR A 1032 76.18 46.14 -15.01
C THR A 1032 76.97 46.61 -13.81
N GLY A 1033 76.34 46.69 -12.63
CA GLY A 1033 76.93 47.28 -11.41
C GLY A 1033 76.97 48.81 -11.41
N GLU A 1034 76.40 49.49 -12.41
CA GLU A 1034 76.38 50.96 -12.47
C GLU A 1034 75.45 51.53 -11.37
N CYS A 1035 75.93 52.52 -10.62
CA CYS A 1035 75.21 53.11 -9.50
C CYS A 1035 74.02 53.97 -9.99
N ILE A 1036 72.81 53.71 -9.47
CA ILE A 1036 71.60 54.39 -9.91
C ILE A 1036 71.44 55.70 -9.13
N CYS A 1037 71.95 56.80 -9.68
CA CYS A 1037 71.94 58.11 -9.02
C CYS A 1037 70.55 58.75 -9.02
N ARG A 1038 70.14 59.32 -7.88
CA ARG A 1038 68.87 60.07 -7.82
C ARG A 1038 68.94 61.40 -8.58
N ILE A 1039 67.79 61.95 -8.92
CA ILE A 1039 67.65 63.25 -9.58
C ILE A 1039 68.43 64.34 -8.81
N GLY A 1040 69.35 65.02 -9.51
CA GLY A 1040 70.22 66.08 -8.96
C GLY A 1040 71.60 65.59 -8.50
N VAL A 1041 71.86 64.29 -8.51
CA VAL A 1041 73.15 63.65 -8.20
C VAL A 1041 73.78 63.09 -9.48
N THR A 1042 75.11 62.99 -9.51
CA THR A 1042 75.91 62.42 -10.60
C THR A 1042 77.21 61.80 -10.04
N GLY A 1043 78.08 61.28 -10.92
CA GLY A 1043 79.31 60.58 -10.57
C GLY A 1043 79.14 59.07 -10.54
N ILE A 1044 80.21 58.31 -10.78
CA ILE A 1044 80.16 56.84 -10.91
C ILE A 1044 79.75 56.12 -9.61
N PHE A 1045 79.87 56.79 -8.46
CA PHE A 1045 79.38 56.30 -7.17
C PHE A 1045 78.20 57.12 -6.64
N CYS A 1046 77.63 58.04 -7.44
CA CYS A 1046 76.55 58.95 -7.05
C CYS A 1046 76.90 59.85 -5.85
N ASP A 1047 78.09 60.45 -5.89
CA ASP A 1047 78.70 61.24 -4.81
C ASP A 1047 78.88 62.74 -5.14
N GLU A 1048 78.55 63.16 -6.35
CA GLU A 1048 78.64 64.56 -6.80
C GLU A 1048 77.24 65.17 -7.12
N CYS A 1049 77.09 66.49 -7.04
CA CYS A 1049 75.85 67.17 -7.47
C CYS A 1049 75.87 67.47 -8.97
N ALA A 1050 74.75 67.22 -9.65
CA ALA A 1050 74.63 67.41 -11.10
C ALA A 1050 74.66 68.90 -11.53
N PRO A 1051 75.18 69.24 -12.72
CA PRO A 1051 75.15 70.61 -13.23
C PRO A 1051 73.75 71.23 -13.26
N GLY A 1052 73.61 72.46 -12.74
CA GLY A 1052 72.31 73.13 -12.54
C GLY A 1052 71.73 72.98 -11.14
N TYR A 1053 72.37 72.19 -10.28
CA TYR A 1053 72.13 72.09 -8.85
C TYR A 1053 73.31 72.70 -8.07
N ASP A 1054 73.06 73.10 -6.83
CA ASP A 1054 74.05 73.62 -5.89
C ASP A 1054 75.07 72.53 -5.51
N SER A 1055 76.33 72.90 -5.29
CA SER A 1055 77.45 71.98 -5.05
C SER A 1055 77.50 71.42 -3.62
N THR A 1056 76.34 71.27 -2.97
CA THR A 1056 76.19 70.89 -1.56
C THR A 1056 75.64 69.46 -1.45
N PHE A 1057 76.48 68.46 -1.70
CA PHE A 1057 76.13 67.06 -1.48
C PHE A 1057 75.84 66.80 0.03
N PRO A 1058 74.86 65.96 0.41
CA PRO A 1058 73.88 65.24 -0.43
C PRO A 1058 72.65 66.07 -0.83
N ALA A 1059 72.55 67.32 -0.38
CA ALA A 1059 71.35 68.15 -0.51
C ALA A 1059 71.08 68.64 -1.94
N CYS A 1060 72.11 68.77 -2.78
CA CYS A 1060 72.10 69.06 -4.22
C CYS A 1060 70.84 69.82 -4.69
N ARG A 1061 70.69 71.07 -4.25
CA ARG A 1061 69.44 71.84 -4.43
C ARG A 1061 69.40 72.52 -5.79
N GLN A 1062 68.27 72.44 -6.50
CA GLN A 1062 68.14 73.04 -7.83
C GLN A 1062 68.35 74.57 -7.76
N CYS A 1063 69.18 75.11 -8.65
CA CYS A 1063 69.40 76.55 -8.72
C CYS A 1063 68.14 77.29 -9.22
N HIS A 1064 67.95 78.53 -8.77
CA HIS A 1064 66.74 79.30 -9.06
C HIS A 1064 66.57 79.58 -10.57
N PRO A 1065 65.35 79.45 -11.16
CA PRO A 1065 65.17 79.55 -12.62
C PRO A 1065 65.68 80.83 -13.27
N CYS A 1066 65.65 81.97 -12.57
CA CYS A 1066 66.17 83.24 -13.09
C CYS A 1066 67.68 83.21 -13.42
N THR A 1067 68.45 82.27 -12.87
CA THR A 1067 69.89 82.15 -13.15
C THR A 1067 70.15 81.76 -14.61
N ALA A 1068 69.27 80.95 -15.22
CA ALA A 1068 69.37 80.62 -16.64
C ALA A 1068 69.14 81.86 -17.52
N LEU A 1069 68.00 82.53 -17.35
CA LEU A 1069 67.62 83.74 -18.10
C LEU A 1069 68.65 84.87 -17.95
N TRP A 1070 69.13 85.13 -16.72
CA TRP A 1070 70.16 86.14 -16.48
C TRP A 1070 71.50 85.81 -17.15
N THR A 1071 71.87 84.53 -17.26
CA THR A 1071 73.10 84.13 -17.96
C THR A 1071 72.95 84.29 -19.48
N GLU A 1072 71.77 84.02 -20.03
CA GLU A 1072 71.43 84.26 -21.43
C GLU A 1072 71.46 85.76 -21.77
N ASP A 1073 70.69 86.58 -21.04
CA ASP A 1073 70.65 88.05 -21.18
C ASP A 1073 72.05 88.69 -21.08
N VAL A 1074 72.85 88.31 -20.08
CA VAL A 1074 74.19 88.87 -19.89
C VAL A 1074 75.15 88.45 -21.00
N THR A 1075 75.13 87.19 -21.45
CA THR A 1075 76.03 86.76 -22.54
C THR A 1075 75.65 87.39 -23.89
N ASP A 1076 74.37 87.68 -24.12
CA ASP A 1076 73.92 88.42 -25.30
C ASP A 1076 74.31 89.92 -25.24
N VAL A 1077 74.17 90.57 -24.08
CA VAL A 1077 74.66 91.95 -23.88
C VAL A 1077 76.19 92.05 -24.05
N GLN A 1078 76.95 91.09 -23.51
CA GLN A 1078 78.41 91.03 -23.71
C GLN A 1078 78.77 90.86 -25.20
N ARG A 1079 78.07 89.95 -25.92
CA ARG A 1079 78.29 89.70 -27.35
C ARG A 1079 77.94 90.91 -28.21
N ALA A 1080 76.85 91.60 -27.89
CA ALA A 1080 76.46 92.85 -28.54
C ALA A 1080 77.46 93.99 -28.29
N ALA A 1081 77.96 94.15 -27.06
CA ALA A 1081 78.98 95.15 -26.73
C ALA A 1081 80.30 94.90 -27.47
N LEU A 1082 80.73 93.63 -27.57
CA LEU A 1082 81.89 93.21 -28.35
C LEU A 1082 81.72 93.48 -29.85
N MET A 1083 80.53 93.20 -30.43
CA MET A 1083 80.25 93.57 -31.83
C MET A 1083 80.25 95.10 -32.03
N MET A 1084 79.59 95.87 -31.17
CA MET A 1084 79.57 97.33 -31.29
C MET A 1084 80.97 97.95 -31.21
N ARG A 1085 81.90 97.33 -30.47
CA ARG A 1085 83.29 97.76 -30.39
C ARG A 1085 84.01 97.70 -31.75
N THR A 1086 83.84 96.62 -32.52
CA THR A 1086 84.60 96.43 -33.77
C THR A 1086 84.19 97.41 -34.88
N PHE A 1087 83.01 98.01 -34.78
CA PHE A 1087 82.57 99.08 -35.68
C PHE A 1087 83.14 100.46 -35.35
N ILE A 1088 83.79 100.66 -34.19
CA ILE A 1088 84.48 101.92 -33.87
C ILE A 1088 85.93 101.83 -34.38
N PRO A 1089 86.38 102.72 -35.29
CA PRO A 1089 87.72 102.61 -35.86
C PRO A 1089 88.83 102.81 -34.81
N HIS A 1090 89.52 101.73 -34.46
CA HIS A 1090 90.82 101.79 -33.80
C HIS A 1090 91.83 102.46 -34.75
N HIS A 1091 92.54 103.49 -34.27
CA HIS A 1091 93.63 104.11 -35.02
C HIS A 1091 94.90 104.22 -34.20
N SER A 1092 96.03 103.93 -34.85
CA SER A 1092 97.36 103.91 -34.29
C SER A 1092 97.95 105.30 -34.05
N ASP A 1093 98.85 105.32 -33.07
CA ASP A 1093 100.07 106.14 -32.91
C ASP A 1093 100.04 107.68 -32.95
N ASN A 1094 100.86 108.20 -32.03
CA ASN A 1094 101.52 109.50 -32.02
C ASN A 1094 100.66 110.79 -32.01
N LEU A 1095 101.22 111.81 -31.38
CA LEU A 1095 100.55 113.08 -31.11
C LEU A 1095 100.60 114.00 -32.34
N TRP A 1096 99.60 114.88 -32.50
CA TRP A 1096 99.68 116.27 -32.02
C TRP A 1096 98.25 116.89 -31.97
N PRO A 1097 98.02 118.00 -31.24
CA PRO A 1097 96.68 118.41 -30.81
C PRO A 1097 95.93 119.29 -31.83
N GLY A 1098 94.65 119.01 -32.07
CA GLY A 1098 93.81 119.85 -32.92
C GLY A 1098 92.29 119.63 -32.84
N ASN A 1099 91.80 118.49 -32.35
CA ASN A 1099 90.34 118.23 -32.27
C ASN A 1099 89.95 117.30 -31.10
N SER A 1100 90.30 117.72 -29.87
CA SER A 1100 90.20 116.91 -28.64
C SER A 1100 88.80 116.35 -28.38
N ARG A 1101 87.74 117.13 -28.60
CA ARG A 1101 86.35 116.70 -28.37
C ARG A 1101 85.97 115.41 -29.11
N ARG A 1102 86.42 115.24 -30.36
CA ARG A 1102 86.08 114.04 -31.16
C ARG A 1102 86.84 112.80 -30.70
N ARG A 1103 88.10 112.96 -30.25
CA ARG A 1103 88.90 111.87 -29.67
C ARG A 1103 88.36 111.44 -28.31
N GLN A 1104 87.93 112.38 -27.47
CA GLN A 1104 87.43 112.10 -26.13
C GLN A 1104 86.08 111.37 -26.15
N GLY A 1105 85.15 111.75 -27.04
CA GLY A 1105 83.89 111.04 -27.22
C GLY A 1105 84.07 109.58 -27.67
N MET A 1106 85.02 109.29 -28.55
CA MET A 1106 85.32 107.91 -28.97
C MET A 1106 85.98 107.07 -27.87
N LEU A 1107 86.74 107.69 -26.96
CA LEU A 1107 87.30 107.01 -25.77
C LEU A 1107 86.23 106.74 -24.72
N GLU A 1108 85.27 107.65 -24.50
CA GLU A 1108 84.10 107.38 -23.65
C GLU A 1108 83.22 106.23 -24.20
N MET A 1109 83.03 106.15 -25.53
CA MET A 1109 82.28 105.05 -26.14
C MET A 1109 82.97 103.70 -25.92
N HIS A 1110 84.29 103.63 -26.12
CA HIS A 1110 85.07 102.42 -25.79
C HIS A 1110 84.94 102.05 -24.32
N SER A 1111 85.16 103.00 -23.40
CA SER A 1111 85.08 102.75 -21.95
C SER A 1111 83.69 102.26 -21.49
N LYS A 1112 82.60 102.73 -22.11
CA LYS A 1112 81.24 102.26 -21.82
C LYS A 1112 80.97 100.87 -22.42
N LEU A 1113 81.52 100.55 -23.60
CA LEU A 1113 81.44 99.21 -24.18
C LEU A 1113 82.29 98.19 -23.41
N ASP A 1114 83.50 98.54 -22.96
CA ASP A 1114 84.34 97.74 -22.05
C ASP A 1114 83.61 97.42 -20.74
N SER A 1115 82.82 98.36 -20.23
CA SER A 1115 82.02 98.17 -19.01
C SER A 1115 80.84 97.21 -19.21
N LEU A 1116 80.31 97.11 -20.44
CA LEU A 1116 79.22 96.19 -20.80
C LEU A 1116 79.74 94.79 -21.14
N SER A 1117 80.91 94.68 -21.80
CA SER A 1117 81.54 93.38 -22.08
C SER A 1117 82.09 92.68 -20.84
N ASN A 1118 82.37 93.42 -19.76
CA ASN A 1118 82.90 92.90 -18.50
C ASN A 1118 81.83 92.80 -17.38
N LEU A 1119 80.54 92.76 -17.73
CA LEU A 1119 79.45 92.54 -16.77
C LEU A 1119 79.55 91.14 -16.15
N THR A 1120 80.08 91.06 -14.93
CA THR A 1120 79.97 89.88 -14.06
C THR A 1120 78.73 89.98 -13.20
N GLY A 1121 77.92 88.93 -13.17
CA GLY A 1121 76.63 88.93 -12.48
C GLY A 1121 76.76 88.82 -10.97
N LEU A 1122 76.94 89.94 -10.25
CA LEU A 1122 76.56 90.15 -8.83
C LEU A 1122 76.84 91.59 -8.34
N SER A 1123 75.98 92.57 -8.64
CA SER A 1123 75.85 93.79 -7.83
C SER A 1123 74.48 94.49 -8.02
N LEU A 1124 73.87 94.97 -6.93
CA LEU A 1124 72.59 95.70 -6.96
C LEU A 1124 72.79 97.22 -6.84
N PRO A 1125 72.31 98.05 -7.79
CA PRO A 1125 72.27 99.50 -7.63
C PRO A 1125 71.00 99.95 -6.88
N LYS A 1126 71.15 100.77 -5.83
CA LYS A 1126 70.04 101.52 -5.24
C LYS A 1126 69.81 102.84 -6.00
N SER A 1127 68.59 103.02 -6.50
CA SER A 1127 67.92 104.32 -6.72
C SER A 1127 68.76 105.47 -7.28
N ILE A 1128 68.84 105.58 -8.62
CA ILE A 1128 68.91 106.88 -9.29
C ILE A 1128 67.74 106.96 -10.28
N ALA A 1129 66.92 107.98 -10.13
CA ALA A 1129 65.81 108.30 -11.01
C ALA A 1129 66.16 109.47 -11.94
N VAL A 1130 65.13 110.07 -12.57
CA VAL A 1130 65.14 111.34 -13.31
C VAL A 1130 65.30 111.26 -14.84
N GLN A 1131 64.14 111.12 -15.48
CA GLN A 1131 63.64 111.87 -16.64
C GLN A 1131 64.17 111.59 -18.06
N ARG A 1132 63.20 111.51 -18.99
CA ARG A 1132 63.39 111.55 -20.44
C ARG A 1132 63.58 113.00 -20.91
N VAL A 1133 64.45 113.21 -21.91
CA VAL A 1133 64.37 114.35 -22.85
C VAL A 1133 64.47 113.77 -24.27
N PRO A 1134 63.51 114.03 -25.18
CA PRO A 1134 63.43 113.32 -26.45
C PRO A 1134 64.09 114.06 -27.62
N VAL A 1135 64.65 113.31 -28.59
CA VAL A 1135 64.97 113.81 -29.94
C VAL A 1135 64.54 112.79 -31.01
N GLN A 1136 63.47 113.15 -31.72
CA GLN A 1136 63.11 112.80 -33.10
C GLN A 1136 63.31 111.34 -33.60
N VAL A 1137 62.26 110.54 -33.41
CA VAL A 1137 61.45 109.94 -34.51
C VAL A 1137 62.21 109.47 -35.77
N PHE A 1138 62.26 108.15 -35.96
CA PHE A 1138 61.43 107.50 -36.99
C PHE A 1138 60.75 106.25 -36.37
N PHE A 1139 59.63 105.81 -36.97
CA PHE A 1139 58.64 104.97 -36.27
C PHE A 1139 59.09 103.53 -36.00
N PHE A 1140 58.89 103.10 -34.76
CA PHE A 1140 58.42 101.76 -34.44
C PHE A 1140 56.93 101.68 -34.76
N ASP A 1141 56.46 100.51 -35.18
CA ASP A 1141 55.21 99.90 -34.70
C ASP A 1141 55.64 98.54 -34.10
N GLU A 1142 55.42 98.23 -32.83
CA GLU A 1142 54.13 97.95 -32.14
C GLU A 1142 53.62 96.52 -32.42
N LEU A 1143 53.26 95.69 -31.44
CA LEU A 1143 53.45 95.81 -29.98
C LEU A 1143 53.41 94.41 -29.31
N LEU A 1144 53.77 94.37 -28.02
CA LEU A 1144 53.59 93.25 -27.10
C LEU A 1144 52.13 92.73 -27.03
N CYS A 1145 51.98 91.41 -27.05
CA CYS A 1145 50.97 90.70 -26.25
C CYS A 1145 51.67 89.58 -25.47
N VAL A 1146 51.80 89.72 -24.15
CA VAL A 1146 50.88 89.15 -23.14
C VAL A 1146 50.98 87.62 -23.07
N ALA A 1147 51.74 87.15 -22.08
CA ALA A 1147 51.57 85.82 -21.52
C ALA A 1147 50.45 85.88 -20.46
N PHE A 1148 49.26 85.38 -20.78
CA PHE A 1148 48.21 85.10 -19.79
C PHE A 1148 47.20 84.09 -20.33
N SER A 1149 47.41 82.81 -20.04
CA SER A 1149 46.36 81.78 -19.99
C SER A 1149 46.88 80.56 -19.24
N PHE A 1150 46.36 80.36 -18.04
CA PHE A 1150 46.58 79.16 -17.23
C PHE A 1150 45.37 78.23 -17.39
N SER A 1151 45.59 76.91 -17.25
CA SER A 1151 44.55 75.87 -17.14
C SER A 1151 43.88 75.37 -18.42
N GLN A 1152 43.74 74.02 -18.49
CA GLN A 1152 43.02 73.19 -19.48
C GLN A 1152 43.61 73.18 -20.92
N THR A 1153 43.73 72.03 -21.62
CA THR A 1153 43.29 70.64 -21.35
C THR A 1153 44.42 69.61 -21.53
N SER A 1154 44.22 68.39 -21.00
CA SER A 1154 44.93 67.19 -21.46
C SER A 1154 44.64 66.90 -22.95
N ASP A 1155 45.65 66.47 -23.72
CA ASP A 1155 45.64 65.18 -24.48
C ASP A 1155 46.71 65.10 -25.59
N ARG A 1156 47.33 63.91 -25.73
CA ARG A 1156 48.23 63.47 -26.82
C ARG A 1156 49.60 64.18 -26.81
N ILE A 1157 50.68 63.65 -27.39
CA ILE A 1157 50.90 62.55 -28.36
C ILE A 1157 51.91 61.57 -27.72
N PHE A 1158 51.71 60.25 -27.71
CA PHE A 1158 52.01 59.36 -28.85
C PHE A 1158 51.09 58.12 -28.93
N ARG A 1159 50.69 57.76 -30.16
CA ARG A 1159 50.18 56.44 -30.54
C ARG A 1159 50.84 56.05 -31.86
N ILE A 1160 51.53 54.91 -31.89
CA ILE A 1160 52.12 54.32 -33.10
C ILE A 1160 51.50 52.93 -33.33
N LYS A 1161 51.49 52.51 -34.61
CA LYS A 1161 51.27 51.18 -35.23
C LYS A 1161 51.38 49.97 -34.26
N GLY A 1162 50.67 48.85 -34.42
CA GLY A 1162 49.78 48.32 -35.49
C GLY A 1162 48.75 47.34 -34.87
N GLY A 1163 48.03 46.46 -35.58
CA GLY A 1163 48.45 45.59 -36.69
C GLY A 1163 49.36 44.47 -36.17
N MET A 1164 49.14 43.17 -36.42
CA MET A 1164 48.14 42.45 -37.26
C MET A 1164 48.29 40.92 -37.00
N TYR A 1165 47.32 40.07 -37.42
CA TYR A 1165 47.29 38.59 -37.27
C TYR A 1165 47.15 38.10 -35.79
N ALA A 1166 46.27 37.17 -35.39
CA ALA A 1166 45.71 35.90 -35.93
C ALA A 1166 46.51 34.65 -35.52
N GLY A 1167 45.88 33.74 -34.76
CA GLY A 1167 46.49 32.47 -34.35
C GLY A 1167 45.67 31.64 -33.34
N ILE A 1168 44.96 30.62 -33.85
CA ILE A 1168 44.94 29.22 -33.35
C ILE A 1168 44.42 28.91 -31.91
N ASN A 1169 43.36 28.09 -31.88
CA ASN A 1169 42.93 27.09 -30.88
C ASN A 1169 42.78 27.41 -29.37
N LYS A 1170 41.60 26.99 -28.88
CA LYS A 1170 41.34 26.27 -27.60
C LYS A 1170 42.15 26.66 -26.35
N SER A 1171 41.49 27.41 -25.47
CA SER A 1171 41.06 26.87 -24.17
C SER A 1171 39.71 27.49 -23.81
#